data_AF-L8Y204-F1
#
_entry.id   AF-L8Y204-F1
#
_cell.length_a   1.000
_cell.length_b   1.000
_cell.length_c   1.000
_cell.angle_alpha   90.00
_cell.angle_beta   90.00
_cell.angle_gamma   90.00
#
_symmetry.space_group_name_H-M   'P 1'
#
loop_
_entity.id
_entity.type
_entity.pdbx_description
1 polymer ?
#
loop_
_entity_poly.entity_id
_entity_poly.type
_entity_poly.pdbx_seq_one_letter_code
_entity_poly.pdbx_strand_id
1 'polypeptide(L)'
;MLTAACLFPVLVHDMLTAACLFPVLVHDMLTAACLMPPVIPGVNLTITISWENLSPWMLSDLSEIIRGRAGKAGHAPASRLPTAPAVEMNVTQRKDAPRSGQRHSNRPVCADASLGPTARMRLAVSALLACAVLGLCLAVPEKTVRWCAISEHEAAKCHSFRDHMKKEVPDSPRVICVKKASYLDCIKAIATFYYAVALVKKGSGFQLNELRGKKSCHTGLGRSSGWTIPIGSRFCDLPEPRKPIEKAVASFFSGSCVPCADGAAFPQLCQLCPGCGCSSLNQYYGYSGAFKCLKDDAGDVAFLKQTTIFGKRQAENLPDKADRDQYELLCPDNTRRPVEEFEQCHLARVPSHAVVARSVDGKEDVIWELLSQAQEHFGKGKSNDFQLFSSPHGKDLLFKDSAHGFLKIPAGMNFRLYLGYQYLSALRNLREGVCSETKSECKAVKWCAVSHHERLKCDEWSVNSGGEIECESAETTEDCIAKIMNGEADAMSLDGGFVYIAGKCGLVPVMAENYGYYAVAVVKKKDAHINWNTLEGKKSCHTGVGRTAGWTVPMGLIQSKINHCRFDEFFSQGCAPGYRKNSSLCELCVGANDNKCAANTKEGFYSYTGALRCLVEKGDVAFVRDKTVEENTDGKNPEPWAKDLSSEDFELLCLDGSRAPVKEAEKCHLARGPNHAVVSRRDKADCVREILKNQQRSNRRGPRVLWQLIRSRRSSQRAVLLVGLCDSGKTLLFVRLLTGLYRDTQTSITDSSATYKVNSNRVRAVVFVVDSASFQREVKDVAEFLYQVLVDSMGLKNAPSLVIACNKQDIAMAKSAKLIQQQLEKELNTLRVTRSAAPSTLDSSSTAPMQLGKKGKEFEFSQLPLRVEFLECSAKGGRGDAGSADIQDLERWLAKIA
;
A
#
# COMPACT_ATOMS: atom_id res chain seq x y z
N MET A 1 39.80 -74.28 28.39
CA MET A 1 38.41 -74.30 27.87
C MET A 1 38.11 -72.92 27.30
N LEU A 2 37.82 -72.68 26.02
CA LEU A 2 38.13 -73.38 24.75
C LEU A 2 38.23 -72.25 23.69
N THR A 3 39.41 -72.00 23.12
CA THR A 3 39.76 -72.15 21.68
C THR A 3 38.80 -71.49 20.67
N ALA A 4 39.20 -70.54 19.81
CA ALA A 4 40.25 -70.57 18.76
C ALA A 4 39.89 -71.49 17.56
N ALA A 5 40.16 -71.17 16.27
CA ALA A 5 40.65 -69.94 15.62
C ALA A 5 40.46 -70.01 14.07
N CYS A 6 40.87 -68.95 13.36
CA CYS A 6 41.36 -68.84 11.97
C CYS A 6 40.93 -69.85 10.86
N LEU A 7 40.67 -69.31 9.65
CA LEU A 7 41.65 -69.45 8.54
C LEU A 7 41.45 -68.40 7.42
N PHE A 8 42.56 -67.80 7.00
CA PHE A 8 42.76 -66.99 5.78
C PHE A 8 43.36 -67.92 4.69
N PRO A 9 43.32 -67.60 3.38
CA PRO A 9 44.44 -66.83 2.83
C PRO A 9 44.15 -65.94 1.57
N VAL A 10 45.11 -65.19 1.00
CA VAL A 10 46.04 -64.16 1.56
C VAL A 10 46.83 -63.49 0.40
N LEU A 11 46.96 -62.15 0.39
CA LEU A 11 47.99 -61.34 -0.34
C LEU A 11 48.00 -61.42 -1.91
N VAL A 12 48.63 -60.54 -2.72
CA VAL A 12 49.26 -59.20 -2.55
C VAL A 12 49.37 -58.42 -3.89
N HIS A 13 49.38 -57.08 -3.83
CA HIS A 13 49.75 -56.10 -4.90
C HIS A 13 48.92 -56.14 -6.22
N ASP A 14 48.66 -55.06 -6.95
CA ASP A 14 48.97 -53.62 -6.79
C ASP A 14 47.70 -52.77 -6.97
N MET A 15 47.61 -51.60 -6.33
CA MET A 15 46.78 -50.41 -6.74
C MET A 15 46.75 -49.36 -5.60
N LEU A 16 47.77 -48.50 -5.48
CA LEU A 16 47.72 -47.37 -4.52
C LEU A 16 48.65 -46.17 -4.82
N THR A 17 48.51 -45.57 -6.02
CA THR A 17 49.06 -44.23 -6.34
C THR A 17 48.21 -43.52 -7.41
N ALA A 18 48.42 -42.20 -7.54
CA ALA A 18 47.91 -41.35 -8.63
C ALA A 18 46.39 -41.08 -8.69
N ALA A 19 45.79 -40.63 -7.59
CA ALA A 19 44.60 -39.78 -7.66
C ALA A 19 45.02 -38.32 -7.93
N CYS A 20 44.82 -37.80 -9.15
CA CYS A 20 44.94 -36.36 -9.44
C CYS A 20 44.27 -35.97 -10.78
N LEU A 21 43.79 -34.72 -10.86
CA LEU A 21 43.41 -33.97 -12.09
C LEU A 21 42.21 -34.46 -12.94
N PHE A 22 41.00 -34.02 -12.54
CA PHE A 22 40.05 -33.37 -13.47
C PHE A 22 40.71 -32.09 -14.07
N PRO A 23 40.26 -31.49 -15.21
CA PRO A 23 38.86 -31.41 -15.69
C PRO A 23 38.67 -31.49 -17.24
N VAL A 24 37.52 -31.00 -17.72
CA VAL A 24 37.16 -30.58 -19.09
C VAL A 24 36.51 -31.64 -20.02
N LEU A 25 35.56 -31.15 -20.84
CA LEU A 25 34.83 -31.81 -21.95
C LEU A 25 33.97 -33.06 -21.65
N VAL A 26 32.67 -32.83 -21.47
CA VAL A 26 31.66 -33.27 -22.45
C VAL A 26 30.63 -32.15 -22.65
N HIS A 27 30.41 -31.77 -23.90
CA HIS A 27 29.23 -31.03 -24.37
C HIS A 27 28.63 -31.84 -25.54
N ASP A 28 27.39 -31.53 -25.92
CA ASP A 28 26.67 -32.08 -27.07
C ASP A 28 26.19 -33.55 -27.05
N MET A 29 25.22 -33.79 -27.92
CA MET A 29 24.61 -35.07 -28.35
C MET A 29 23.79 -35.88 -27.32
N LEU A 30 22.49 -35.56 -27.22
CA LEU A 30 21.47 -36.35 -27.95
C LEU A 30 20.06 -35.72 -27.90
N THR A 31 19.42 -35.68 -29.06
CA THR A 31 18.01 -35.33 -29.27
C THR A 31 17.30 -36.45 -30.06
N ALA A 32 15.95 -36.39 -30.10
CA ALA A 32 15.04 -37.31 -30.79
C ALA A 32 14.86 -38.70 -30.12
N ALA A 33 13.79 -39.44 -30.36
CA ALA A 33 12.73 -39.27 -31.38
C ALA A 33 11.32 -39.75 -30.92
N CYS A 34 10.40 -39.74 -31.89
CA CYS A 34 9.02 -40.30 -31.91
C CYS A 34 7.87 -39.34 -31.52
N LEU A 35 6.79 -39.15 -32.29
CA LEU A 35 6.42 -39.15 -33.73
C LEU A 35 4.87 -39.14 -33.79
N MET A 36 4.27 -38.52 -34.81
CA MET A 36 2.81 -38.42 -35.08
C MET A 36 2.41 -39.37 -36.26
N PRO A 37 1.20 -39.36 -36.89
CA PRO A 37 -0.09 -38.67 -36.63
C PRO A 37 -1.22 -39.74 -36.41
N PRO A 38 -2.43 -39.85 -37.07
CA PRO A 38 -3.17 -39.10 -38.12
C PRO A 38 -4.42 -38.33 -37.57
N VAL A 39 -5.48 -38.06 -38.37
CA VAL A 39 -5.67 -36.79 -39.12
C VAL A 39 -7.16 -36.52 -39.46
N ILE A 40 -7.71 -35.41 -38.94
CA ILE A 40 -8.35 -34.23 -39.62
C ILE A 40 -8.97 -34.49 -41.03
N PRO A 41 -10.23 -34.08 -41.36
CA PRO A 41 -10.43 -32.71 -41.89
C PRO A 41 -11.79 -31.97 -41.80
N GLY A 42 -11.71 -30.65 -41.52
CA GLY A 42 -12.28 -29.61 -42.41
C GLY A 42 -13.22 -28.54 -41.77
N VAL A 43 -13.17 -27.24 -42.11
CA VAL A 43 -12.19 -26.43 -42.91
C VAL A 43 -12.19 -24.95 -42.43
N ASN A 44 -10.97 -24.42 -42.21
CA ASN A 44 -10.44 -23.03 -42.22
C ASN A 44 -11.33 -21.76 -42.01
N LEU A 45 -10.82 -20.87 -41.15
CA LEU A 45 -10.23 -19.57 -41.59
C LEU A 45 -9.03 -19.18 -40.69
N THR A 46 -8.24 -18.15 -41.05
CA THR A 46 -6.82 -18.02 -40.63
C THR A 46 -6.45 -16.63 -40.06
N ILE A 47 -5.69 -16.59 -38.95
CA ILE A 47 -4.81 -15.45 -38.54
C ILE A 47 -3.49 -16.02 -37.95
N THR A 48 -2.39 -15.25 -38.08
CA THR A 48 -0.98 -15.60 -37.81
C THR A 48 -0.51 -15.43 -36.35
N ILE A 49 0.71 -15.92 -36.04
CA ILE A 49 1.40 -15.83 -34.75
C ILE A 49 2.84 -15.32 -34.96
N SER A 50 3.36 -14.52 -34.02
CA SER A 50 4.81 -14.47 -33.70
C SER A 50 5.03 -14.10 -32.23
N TRP A 51 6.22 -14.38 -31.70
CA TRP A 51 6.71 -14.03 -30.36
C TRP A 51 7.98 -13.18 -30.49
N GLU A 52 8.22 -12.27 -29.54
CA GLU A 52 9.59 -11.95 -29.11
C GLU A 52 9.60 -11.39 -27.68
N ASN A 53 10.77 -11.23 -27.07
CA ASN A 53 10.95 -11.14 -25.62
C ASN A 53 12.22 -10.33 -25.23
N LEU A 54 12.36 -9.99 -23.94
CA LEU A 54 13.52 -9.35 -23.27
C LEU A 54 13.67 -7.81 -23.34
N SER A 55 14.07 -7.25 -22.19
CA SER A 55 14.67 -5.92 -21.97
C SER A 55 16.20 -5.98 -22.11
N PRO A 56 16.93 -4.95 -22.57
CA PRO A 56 17.34 -3.87 -21.62
C PRO A 56 17.70 -2.48 -22.21
N TRP A 57 17.67 -1.43 -21.39
CA TRP A 57 18.78 -0.46 -21.30
C TRP A 57 18.75 0.38 -20.00
N MET A 58 19.94 0.75 -19.53
CA MET A 58 20.18 1.93 -18.68
C MET A 58 20.70 3.07 -19.58
N LEU A 59 20.80 4.29 -19.04
CA LEU A 59 21.46 5.47 -19.64
C LEU A 59 20.70 6.17 -20.79
N SER A 60 19.84 7.13 -20.44
CA SER A 60 19.55 8.29 -21.32
C SER A 60 19.25 9.57 -20.52
N ASP A 61 19.99 9.81 -19.43
CA ASP A 61 19.83 11.01 -18.59
C ASP A 61 21.17 11.77 -18.52
N LEU A 62 21.66 12.19 -19.70
CA LEU A 62 22.92 12.93 -19.84
C LEU A 62 23.01 13.74 -21.16
N SER A 63 21.89 14.32 -21.63
CA SER A 63 21.90 15.19 -22.82
C SER A 63 20.83 16.29 -22.86
N GLU A 64 20.56 16.96 -21.73
CA GLU A 64 19.86 18.27 -21.75
C GLU A 64 20.70 19.42 -21.12
N ILE A 65 21.99 19.41 -21.42
CA ILE A 65 22.83 20.62 -21.41
C ILE A 65 23.40 20.77 -22.82
N ILE A 66 23.04 21.86 -23.50
CA ILE A 66 23.40 22.21 -24.89
C ILE A 66 22.65 21.30 -25.92
N ARG A 67 21.79 21.79 -26.83
CA ARG A 67 21.77 23.12 -27.47
C ARG A 67 20.39 23.60 -27.95
N GLY A 68 19.71 24.41 -27.14
CA GLY A 68 18.67 25.31 -27.63
C GLY A 68 19.24 26.54 -28.35
N ARG A 69 19.73 26.40 -29.60
CA ARG A 69 19.99 27.55 -30.51
C ARG A 69 20.27 27.11 -31.95
N ALA A 70 19.47 27.61 -32.89
CA ALA A 70 19.83 27.65 -34.32
C ALA A 70 20.71 28.87 -34.61
N GLY A 71 21.67 28.77 -35.53
CA GLY A 71 22.48 29.94 -35.92
C GLY A 71 23.76 29.68 -36.74
N LYS A 72 23.60 29.68 -38.08
CA LYS A 72 24.60 30.05 -39.12
C LYS A 72 25.91 29.25 -39.33
N ALA A 73 26.03 28.76 -40.58
CA ALA A 73 27.21 28.78 -41.47
C ALA A 73 28.46 27.90 -41.21
N GLY A 74 29.03 27.37 -42.30
CA GLY A 74 30.33 26.66 -42.35
C GLY A 74 30.43 25.69 -43.55
N HIS A 75 31.40 25.86 -44.44
CA HIS A 75 31.51 25.13 -45.72
C HIS A 75 32.29 23.79 -45.66
N ALA A 76 31.76 22.76 -46.34
CA ALA A 76 32.44 21.89 -47.32
C ALA A 76 33.60 20.95 -46.81
N PRO A 77 34.32 20.17 -47.67
CA PRO A 77 33.99 18.73 -47.82
C PRO A 77 35.20 17.75 -47.94
N ALA A 78 34.92 16.50 -48.38
CA ALA A 78 35.83 15.49 -48.98
C ALA A 78 36.70 14.60 -48.03
N SER A 79 37.07 13.34 -48.35
CA SER A 79 36.54 12.34 -49.33
C SER A 79 37.19 10.92 -49.18
N ARG A 80 36.61 9.91 -49.89
CA ARG A 80 37.11 8.55 -50.25
C ARG A 80 37.08 7.46 -49.15
N LEU A 81 36.57 6.22 -49.31
CA LEU A 81 36.53 5.17 -50.38
C LEU A 81 37.86 4.38 -50.56
N PRO A 82 37.88 3.09 -51.02
CA PRO A 82 36.79 2.19 -51.47
C PRO A 82 36.89 0.67 -51.03
N THR A 83 36.08 -0.19 -51.69
CA THR A 83 36.19 -1.65 -52.02
C THR A 83 35.46 -2.75 -51.19
N ALA A 84 35.18 -3.87 -51.88
CA ALA A 84 34.29 -5.02 -51.54
C ALA A 84 34.98 -6.37 -51.99
N PRO A 85 34.37 -7.56 -52.31
CA PRO A 85 32.98 -7.92 -52.71
C PRO A 85 32.39 -9.20 -52.00
N ALA A 86 31.45 -9.92 -52.64
CA ALA A 86 30.63 -11.05 -52.12
C ALA A 86 30.57 -12.25 -53.11
N VAL A 87 29.77 -13.32 -52.85
CA VAL A 87 29.04 -14.18 -53.86
C VAL A 87 28.16 -15.32 -53.25
N GLU A 88 26.82 -15.18 -53.36
CA GLU A 88 25.79 -15.96 -54.12
C GLU A 88 25.41 -17.50 -54.01
N MET A 89 24.12 -17.77 -54.38
CA MET A 89 23.39 -18.99 -54.85
C MET A 89 23.06 -20.19 -53.89
N ASN A 90 21.85 -20.82 -53.75
CA ASN A 90 20.41 -20.71 -54.17
C ASN A 90 19.81 -21.94 -54.97
N VAL A 91 18.47 -22.15 -54.93
CA VAL A 91 17.59 -23.12 -55.71
C VAL A 91 17.55 -24.58 -55.13
N THR A 92 16.56 -25.51 -55.22
CA THR A 92 15.49 -25.90 -56.22
C THR A 92 14.04 -26.19 -55.69
N GLN A 93 13.37 -27.35 -55.97
CA GLN A 93 11.88 -27.47 -56.10
C GLN A 93 11.20 -28.89 -55.89
N ARG A 94 9.95 -28.89 -55.36
CA ARG A 94 8.71 -29.67 -55.77
C ARG A 94 8.58 -31.21 -55.48
N LYS A 95 7.42 -31.94 -55.58
CA LYS A 95 6.05 -31.72 -56.19
C LYS A 95 4.89 -32.69 -55.72
N ASP A 96 3.62 -32.31 -55.99
CA ASP A 96 2.35 -33.10 -56.24
C ASP A 96 1.51 -33.85 -55.14
N ALA A 97 0.27 -34.29 -55.50
CA ALA A 97 -0.91 -34.73 -54.68
C ALA A 97 -1.79 -35.78 -55.48
N PRO A 98 -3.17 -36.01 -55.40
CA PRO A 98 -4.29 -35.48 -54.56
C PRO A 98 -5.52 -36.44 -54.19
N ARG A 99 -6.51 -35.95 -53.38
CA ARG A 99 -7.99 -36.33 -53.30
C ARG A 99 -8.43 -37.75 -52.80
N SER A 100 -9.65 -38.06 -52.29
CA SER A 100 -10.87 -37.33 -51.78
C SER A 100 -11.97 -38.27 -51.18
N GLY A 101 -12.85 -37.84 -50.23
CA GLY A 101 -14.25 -38.38 -50.12
C GLY A 101 -15.00 -38.62 -48.77
N GLN A 102 -15.93 -37.70 -48.40
CA GLN A 102 -17.29 -37.85 -47.76
C GLN A 102 -17.65 -38.67 -46.45
N ARG A 103 -18.23 -37.92 -45.47
CA ARG A 103 -19.55 -38.04 -44.76
C ARG A 103 -19.88 -39.00 -43.56
N HIS A 104 -20.54 -38.37 -42.55
CA HIS A 104 -21.74 -38.76 -41.74
C HIS A 104 -21.68 -39.46 -40.34
N SER A 105 -21.92 -38.62 -39.30
CA SER A 105 -22.96 -38.69 -38.23
C SER A 105 -23.00 -39.74 -37.07
N ASN A 106 -23.22 -39.16 -35.88
CA ASN A 106 -24.06 -39.62 -34.73
C ASN A 106 -23.58 -40.62 -33.64
N ARG A 107 -23.51 -40.04 -32.42
CA ARG A 107 -23.80 -40.55 -31.05
C ARG A 107 -24.99 -41.54 -30.92
N PRO A 108 -25.24 -42.18 -29.73
CA PRO A 108 -24.33 -42.82 -28.73
C PRO A 108 -24.99 -44.09 -28.08
N VAL A 109 -24.73 -44.35 -26.78
CA VAL A 109 -25.42 -45.20 -25.77
C VAL A 109 -24.62 -46.43 -25.26
N CYS A 110 -24.83 -46.80 -24.00
CA CYS A 110 -24.05 -47.73 -23.17
C CYS A 110 -24.83 -49.01 -22.82
N ALA A 111 -24.11 -50.05 -22.37
CA ALA A 111 -24.64 -51.20 -21.61
C ALA A 111 -23.54 -51.85 -20.74
N ASP A 112 -23.93 -52.55 -19.67
CA ASP A 112 -23.05 -53.08 -18.62
C ASP A 112 -22.42 -54.47 -18.91
N ALA A 113 -21.33 -54.79 -18.19
CA ALA A 113 -20.93 -56.15 -17.82
C ALA A 113 -20.00 -56.17 -16.58
N SER A 114 -19.98 -57.28 -15.82
CA SER A 114 -19.35 -57.39 -14.50
C SER A 114 -18.00 -58.13 -14.47
N LEU A 115 -17.32 -58.14 -13.31
CA LEU A 115 -15.90 -58.51 -13.13
C LEU A 115 -15.59 -60.02 -13.19
N GLY A 116 -14.37 -60.34 -13.65
CA GLY A 116 -13.69 -61.63 -13.48
C GLY A 116 -12.42 -61.56 -12.60
N PRO A 117 -11.88 -62.70 -12.12
CA PRO A 117 -10.95 -62.72 -10.98
C PRO A 117 -9.46 -62.53 -11.34
N THR A 118 -9.03 -61.29 -11.57
CA THR A 118 -7.58 -60.91 -11.64
C THR A 118 -7.17 -59.83 -10.62
N ALA A 119 -8.09 -59.42 -9.73
CA ALA A 119 -7.93 -58.22 -8.90
C ALA A 119 -6.89 -58.32 -7.76
N ARG A 120 -6.61 -59.53 -7.23
CA ARG A 120 -5.82 -59.68 -5.98
C ARG A 120 -4.34 -59.29 -6.07
N MET A 121 -3.71 -59.32 -7.25
CA MET A 121 -2.28 -58.98 -7.38
C MET A 121 -2.03 -57.52 -7.79
N ARG A 122 -3.01 -56.84 -8.39
CA ARG A 122 -2.91 -55.40 -8.74
C ARG A 122 -3.16 -54.48 -7.54
N LEU A 123 -4.05 -54.85 -6.64
CA LEU A 123 -4.39 -54.04 -5.46
C LEU A 123 -3.20 -53.77 -4.52
N ALA A 124 -2.29 -54.71 -4.32
CA ALA A 124 -1.09 -54.50 -3.50
C ALA A 124 -0.14 -53.46 -4.12
N VAL A 125 0.08 -53.52 -5.43
CA VAL A 125 0.91 -52.55 -6.16
C VAL A 125 0.27 -51.16 -6.17
N SER A 126 -1.05 -51.08 -6.40
CA SER A 126 -1.79 -49.82 -6.32
C SER A 126 -1.82 -49.23 -4.91
N ALA A 127 -1.88 -50.04 -3.85
CA ALA A 127 -1.81 -49.57 -2.47
C ALA A 127 -0.42 -49.01 -2.12
N LEU A 128 0.65 -49.68 -2.55
CA LEU A 128 2.02 -49.19 -2.36
C LEU A 128 2.28 -47.90 -3.16
N LEU A 129 1.78 -47.79 -4.40
CA LEU A 129 1.82 -46.55 -5.19
C LEU A 129 0.97 -45.44 -4.57
N ALA A 130 -0.22 -45.74 -4.02
CA ALA A 130 -1.03 -44.76 -3.31
C ALA A 130 -0.33 -44.25 -2.04
N CYS A 131 0.32 -45.13 -1.27
CA CYS A 131 1.13 -44.75 -0.11
C CYS A 131 2.38 -43.94 -0.52
N ALA A 132 3.02 -44.27 -1.64
CA ALA A 132 4.14 -43.50 -2.18
C ALA A 132 3.70 -42.10 -2.66
N VAL A 133 2.56 -41.98 -3.33
CA VAL A 133 1.99 -40.69 -3.76
C VAL A 133 1.51 -39.87 -2.56
N LEU A 134 0.88 -40.48 -1.55
CA LEU A 134 0.54 -39.79 -0.31
C LEU A 134 1.79 -39.36 0.48
N GLY A 135 2.85 -40.17 0.50
CA GLY A 135 4.16 -39.81 1.08
C GLY A 135 4.84 -38.66 0.35
N LEU A 136 4.78 -38.64 -0.99
CA LEU A 136 5.27 -37.52 -1.82
C LEU A 136 4.42 -36.26 -1.67
N CYS A 137 3.11 -36.38 -1.44
CA CYS A 137 2.23 -35.25 -1.10
C CYS A 137 2.38 -34.76 0.36
N LEU A 138 3.05 -35.53 1.23
CA LEU A 138 3.50 -35.09 2.56
C LEU A 138 4.92 -34.49 2.54
N ALA A 139 5.50 -34.23 1.36
CA ALA A 139 6.69 -33.42 1.22
C ALA A 139 6.40 -31.96 1.62
N VAL A 140 6.58 -31.66 2.91
CA VAL A 140 6.53 -30.30 3.46
C VAL A 140 7.43 -29.39 2.59
N PRO A 141 6.91 -28.30 1.99
CA PRO A 141 7.69 -27.50 1.05
C PRO A 141 8.91 -26.91 1.77
N GLU A 142 10.13 -27.19 1.28
CA GLU A 142 11.36 -26.87 2.00
C GLU A 142 11.42 -25.40 2.42
N LYS A 143 11.24 -25.17 3.72
CA LYS A 143 11.27 -23.86 4.36
C LYS A 143 12.68 -23.27 4.21
N THR A 144 12.87 -22.44 3.19
CA THR A 144 14.18 -21.93 2.76
C THR A 144 14.28 -20.43 2.95
N VAL A 145 15.29 -19.99 3.71
CA VAL A 145 15.62 -18.58 3.96
C VAL A 145 16.93 -18.23 3.25
N ARG A 146 16.90 -17.22 2.37
CA ARG A 146 18.10 -16.71 1.70
C ARG A 146 18.68 -15.54 2.49
N TRP A 147 19.85 -15.72 3.08
CA TRP A 147 20.53 -14.72 3.90
C TRP A 147 21.57 -13.94 3.09
N CYS A 148 21.59 -12.61 3.22
CA CYS A 148 22.55 -11.76 2.50
C CYS A 148 23.80 -11.49 3.36
N ALA A 149 24.99 -11.57 2.75
CA ALA A 149 26.29 -11.30 3.37
C ALA A 149 27.12 -10.35 2.49
N ILE A 150 27.80 -9.37 3.08
CA ILE A 150 28.53 -8.31 2.35
C ILE A 150 30.06 -8.47 2.36
N SER A 151 30.61 -9.48 3.03
CA SER A 151 32.05 -9.71 3.14
C SER A 151 32.39 -11.21 3.19
N GLU A 152 33.66 -11.57 2.99
CA GLU A 152 34.13 -12.95 3.13
C GLU A 152 33.89 -13.50 4.54
N HIS A 153 34.14 -12.69 5.57
CA HIS A 153 33.97 -13.10 6.97
C HIS A 153 32.50 -13.31 7.33
N GLU A 154 31.58 -12.50 6.78
CA GLU A 154 30.14 -12.75 6.90
C GLU A 154 29.68 -13.99 6.12
N ALA A 155 30.18 -14.20 4.90
CA ALA A 155 29.85 -15.38 4.11
C ALA A 155 30.31 -16.66 4.84
N ALA A 156 31.54 -16.69 5.35
CA ALA A 156 32.07 -17.78 6.17
C ALA A 156 31.23 -18.02 7.43
N LYS A 157 30.87 -16.96 8.19
CA LYS A 157 29.98 -17.09 9.35
C LYS A 157 28.59 -17.59 8.96
N CYS A 158 28.06 -17.19 7.81
CA CYS A 158 26.76 -17.66 7.31
C CYS A 158 26.78 -19.14 6.93
N HIS A 159 27.85 -19.62 6.28
CA HIS A 159 28.01 -21.04 5.99
C HIS A 159 28.13 -21.85 7.28
N SER A 160 28.94 -21.41 8.24
CA SER A 160 29.03 -22.02 9.58
C SER A 160 27.66 -22.05 10.29
N PHE A 161 26.88 -20.96 10.23
CA PHE A 161 25.53 -20.88 10.79
C PHE A 161 24.58 -21.91 10.15
N ARG A 162 24.54 -21.97 8.81
CA ARG A 162 23.76 -22.98 8.05
C ARG A 162 24.10 -24.39 8.50
N ASP A 163 25.39 -24.69 8.63
CA ASP A 163 25.86 -26.06 8.88
C ASP A 163 25.58 -26.50 10.32
N HIS A 164 25.66 -25.59 11.31
CA HIS A 164 25.24 -25.85 12.68
C HIS A 164 23.71 -25.97 12.82
N MET A 165 22.92 -25.11 12.17
CA MET A 165 21.45 -25.26 12.12
C MET A 165 21.06 -26.64 11.57
N LYS A 166 21.69 -27.08 10.46
CA LYS A 166 21.45 -28.40 9.85
C LYS A 166 21.87 -29.57 10.76
N LYS A 167 22.93 -29.42 11.55
CA LYS A 167 23.50 -30.44 12.44
C LYS A 167 22.65 -30.64 13.71
N GLU A 168 22.19 -29.54 14.32
CA GLU A 168 21.64 -29.54 15.68
C GLU A 168 20.14 -29.24 15.75
N VAL A 169 19.54 -28.69 14.68
CA VAL A 169 18.10 -28.41 14.57
C VAL A 169 17.59 -28.86 13.19
N PRO A 170 17.50 -30.18 12.91
CA PRO A 170 17.24 -30.70 11.57
C PRO A 170 15.88 -30.30 10.98
N ASP A 171 14.87 -30.05 11.82
CA ASP A 171 13.54 -29.58 11.42
C ASP A 171 13.47 -28.06 11.15
N SER A 172 14.58 -27.33 11.30
CA SER A 172 14.64 -25.88 11.10
C SER A 172 14.58 -25.45 9.63
N PRO A 173 14.14 -24.21 9.34
CA PRO A 173 14.24 -23.66 8.00
C PRO A 173 15.68 -23.59 7.47
N ARG A 174 15.94 -24.17 6.30
CA ARG A 174 17.26 -24.20 5.66
C ARG A 174 17.76 -22.80 5.30
N VAL A 175 18.97 -22.47 5.74
CA VAL A 175 19.68 -21.23 5.44
C VAL A 175 20.49 -21.35 4.14
N ILE A 176 20.35 -20.38 3.24
CA ILE A 176 21.11 -20.29 1.98
C ILE A 176 21.83 -18.93 1.95
N CYS A 177 23.16 -18.95 1.95
CA CYS A 177 23.96 -17.72 1.98
C CYS A 177 24.14 -17.13 0.58
N VAL A 178 23.91 -15.82 0.45
CA VAL A 178 24.02 -15.04 -0.78
C VAL A 178 24.97 -13.87 -0.56
N LYS A 179 26.13 -13.90 -1.21
CA LYS A 179 27.15 -12.85 -1.08
C LYS A 179 26.88 -11.68 -2.04
N LYS A 180 27.10 -10.45 -1.59
CA LYS A 180 27.04 -9.19 -2.37
C LYS A 180 28.21 -8.26 -2.05
N ALA A 181 28.42 -7.25 -2.89
CA ALA A 181 29.57 -6.34 -2.80
C ALA A 181 29.38 -5.19 -1.79
N SER A 182 28.14 -4.86 -1.41
CA SER A 182 27.85 -3.78 -0.47
C SER A 182 26.55 -3.99 0.28
N TYR A 183 26.38 -3.27 1.39
CA TYR A 183 25.06 -3.15 2.01
C TYR A 183 24.02 -2.59 1.04
N LEU A 184 24.37 -1.67 0.13
CA LEU A 184 23.41 -1.14 -0.86
C LEU A 184 22.91 -2.24 -1.81
N ASP A 185 23.74 -3.23 -2.14
CA ASP A 185 23.36 -4.35 -3.00
C ASP A 185 22.67 -5.50 -2.26
N CYS A 186 22.92 -5.66 -0.95
CA CYS A 186 22.02 -6.39 -0.08
C CYS A 186 20.70 -5.62 0.18
N ILE A 187 20.67 -4.29 0.11
CA ILE A 187 19.49 -3.42 0.32
C ILE A 187 18.58 -3.37 -0.92
N LYS A 188 19.18 -3.45 -2.12
CA LYS A 188 18.47 -3.83 -3.36
C LYS A 188 17.84 -5.23 -3.28
N ALA A 189 18.10 -6.00 -2.22
CA ALA A 189 17.33 -7.18 -1.86
C ALA A 189 16.45 -6.98 -0.60
N ILE A 190 16.97 -6.42 0.52
CA ILE A 190 16.28 -6.21 1.82
C ILE A 190 17.03 -5.22 2.79
N ALA A 191 16.36 -4.31 3.54
CA ALA A 191 16.99 -3.12 4.19
C ALA A 191 16.47 -2.58 5.56
N THR A 192 17.36 -2.27 6.56
CA THR A 192 17.13 -1.34 7.74
C THR A 192 18.41 -0.60 8.29
N PHE A 193 18.62 -0.45 9.62
CA PHE A 193 19.13 0.79 10.28
C PHE A 193 20.03 0.65 11.56
N TYR A 194 20.59 1.74 12.16
CA TYR A 194 21.51 1.68 13.33
C TYR A 194 21.36 2.64 14.57
N TYR A 195 21.92 3.87 14.60
CA TYR A 195 21.73 4.99 15.59
C TYR A 195 22.66 6.20 15.32
N ALA A 196 22.36 7.43 15.79
CA ALA A 196 23.20 8.63 15.52
C ALA A 196 23.26 9.72 16.63
N VAL A 197 24.49 10.15 16.99
CA VAL A 197 24.81 11.20 17.99
C VAL A 197 25.92 12.17 17.50
N ALA A 198 25.98 13.36 18.09
CA ALA A 198 27.11 14.29 18.02
C ALA A 198 27.86 14.30 19.36
N LEU A 199 29.18 14.15 19.32
CA LEU A 199 30.07 14.06 20.49
C LEU A 199 31.09 15.21 20.45
N VAL A 200 31.36 15.80 21.60
CA VAL A 200 32.41 16.83 21.81
C VAL A 200 33.22 16.52 23.06
N LYS A 201 34.41 17.12 23.20
CA LYS A 201 35.11 17.16 24.50
C LYS A 201 34.39 18.09 25.47
N LYS A 202 34.41 17.76 26.75
CA LYS A 202 33.82 18.54 27.84
C LYS A 202 34.52 19.88 28.01
N GLY A 203 33.78 20.91 28.39
CA GLY A 203 34.31 22.28 28.54
C GLY A 203 34.56 23.04 27.23
N SER A 204 34.30 22.44 26.05
CA SER A 204 34.46 23.10 24.74
C SER A 204 33.48 24.25 24.47
N GLY A 205 32.44 24.43 25.29
CA GLY A 205 31.68 25.68 25.40
C GLY A 205 30.73 26.06 24.25
N PHE A 206 30.48 25.19 23.26
CA PHE A 206 29.56 25.46 22.14
C PHE A 206 28.43 24.41 22.00
N GLN A 207 27.26 24.83 21.52
CA GLN A 207 26.06 24.00 21.39
C GLN A 207 25.81 23.56 19.93
N LEU A 208 24.76 22.76 19.69
CA LEU A 208 24.49 22.14 18.37
C LEU A 208 24.17 23.17 17.26
N ASN A 209 23.66 24.34 17.61
CA ASN A 209 23.44 25.49 16.72
C ASN A 209 24.72 26.31 16.42
N GLU A 210 25.81 26.08 17.16
CA GLU A 210 27.04 26.89 17.13
C GLU A 210 28.20 26.17 16.42
N LEU A 211 27.85 25.18 15.59
CA LEU A 211 28.79 24.35 14.82
C LEU A 211 29.45 25.07 13.64
N ARG A 212 28.96 26.24 13.24
CA ARG A 212 29.55 27.01 12.13
C ARG A 212 30.96 27.48 12.51
N GLY A 213 31.93 27.27 11.62
CA GLY A 213 33.34 27.60 11.85
C GLY A 213 34.08 26.66 12.80
N LYS A 214 33.44 25.58 13.28
CA LYS A 214 34.10 24.48 13.99
C LYS A 214 34.74 23.49 13.01
N LYS A 215 35.64 22.65 13.50
CA LYS A 215 36.21 21.51 12.78
C LYS A 215 35.40 20.24 13.03
N SER A 216 35.24 19.37 12.03
CA SER A 216 34.31 18.23 12.12
C SER A 216 34.85 16.87 11.64
N CYS A 217 34.53 15.82 12.40
CA CYS A 217 34.92 14.44 12.15
C CYS A 217 33.71 13.58 11.75
N HIS A 218 33.73 13.02 10.53
CA HIS A 218 32.60 12.28 9.94
C HIS A 218 32.99 10.83 9.63
N THR A 219 32.08 9.86 9.81
CA THR A 219 32.38 8.43 9.53
C THR A 219 32.61 8.09 8.05
N GLY A 220 32.29 9.03 7.16
CA GLY A 220 32.30 8.88 5.70
C GLY A 220 31.03 9.44 5.03
N LEU A 221 31.17 9.93 3.81
CA LEU A 221 30.12 10.50 2.96
C LEU A 221 28.93 9.53 2.83
N GLY A 222 27.71 10.06 2.85
CA GLY A 222 26.47 9.28 2.67
C GLY A 222 26.08 8.34 3.82
N ARG A 223 26.91 8.18 4.87
CA ARG A 223 26.63 7.30 6.02
C ARG A 223 25.67 7.95 7.02
N SER A 224 24.77 7.16 7.62
CA SER A 224 23.65 7.72 8.40
C SER A 224 24.11 8.57 9.60
N SER A 225 24.89 8.02 10.53
CA SER A 225 25.34 8.77 11.71
C SER A 225 26.36 9.85 11.40
N GLY A 226 27.26 9.59 10.45
CA GLY A 226 28.40 10.47 10.18
C GLY A 226 28.14 11.56 9.15
N TRP A 227 27.10 11.44 8.32
CA TRP A 227 26.81 12.41 7.26
C TRP A 227 25.33 12.72 7.15
N THR A 228 24.49 11.71 6.88
CA THR A 228 23.07 11.91 6.55
C THR A 228 22.33 12.65 7.67
N ILE A 229 22.40 12.16 8.91
CA ILE A 229 21.73 12.77 10.06
C ILE A 229 22.32 14.12 10.47
N PRO A 230 23.64 14.29 10.69
CA PRO A 230 24.18 15.58 11.14
C PRO A 230 24.05 16.68 10.10
N ILE A 231 24.31 16.39 8.81
CA ILE A 231 24.14 17.39 7.74
C ILE A 231 22.65 17.62 7.45
N GLY A 232 21.82 16.58 7.50
CA GLY A 232 20.39 16.67 7.18
C GLY A 232 19.53 17.39 8.20
N SER A 233 19.76 17.13 9.49
CA SER A 233 19.09 17.86 10.59
C SER A 233 19.44 19.35 10.64
N ARG A 234 20.50 19.77 9.93
CA ARG A 234 21.02 21.13 9.84
C ARG A 234 21.13 21.64 8.40
N PHE A 235 20.47 21.02 7.42
CA PHE A 235 20.59 21.37 5.99
C PHE A 235 20.21 22.83 5.71
N CYS A 236 19.20 23.35 6.41
CA CYS A 236 18.77 24.74 6.31
C CYS A 236 19.78 25.74 6.91
N ASP A 237 20.64 25.31 7.83
CA ASP A 237 21.64 26.17 8.50
C ASP A 237 22.92 26.33 7.65
N LEU A 238 23.06 25.53 6.58
CA LEU A 238 24.12 25.62 5.58
C LEU A 238 23.95 26.89 4.70
N PRO A 239 25.06 27.53 4.28
CA PRO A 239 25.03 28.66 3.37
C PRO A 239 24.57 28.26 1.94
N GLU A 240 23.98 29.20 1.22
CA GLU A 240 23.75 29.07 -0.22
C GLU A 240 25.05 29.37 -1.01
N PRO A 241 25.32 28.71 -2.16
CA PRO A 241 24.49 27.69 -2.79
C PRO A 241 24.57 26.32 -2.09
N ARG A 242 23.42 25.76 -1.69
CA ARG A 242 23.31 24.47 -0.95
C ARG A 242 23.52 23.23 -1.84
N LYS A 243 23.82 23.41 -3.13
CA LYS A 243 24.14 22.35 -4.11
C LYS A 243 25.45 22.69 -4.84
N PRO A 244 26.43 21.76 -4.96
CA PRO A 244 26.48 20.45 -4.30
C PRO A 244 26.58 20.59 -2.78
N ILE A 245 25.98 19.66 -2.04
CA ILE A 245 25.86 19.74 -0.57
C ILE A 245 27.23 19.70 0.11
N GLU A 246 28.18 18.99 -0.50
CA GLU A 246 29.58 18.92 -0.17
C GLU A 246 30.22 20.32 -0.09
N LYS A 247 29.94 21.20 -1.06
CA LYS A 247 30.45 22.59 -1.08
C LYS A 247 29.86 23.43 0.05
N ALA A 248 28.56 23.27 0.33
CA ALA A 248 27.88 24.00 1.39
C ALA A 248 28.39 23.59 2.78
N VAL A 249 28.62 22.31 3.02
CA VAL A 249 29.25 21.78 4.25
C VAL A 249 30.71 22.24 4.36
N ALA A 250 31.47 22.18 3.26
CA ALA A 250 32.84 22.70 3.16
C ALA A 250 32.97 24.22 3.41
N SER A 251 31.85 24.94 3.38
CA SER A 251 31.77 26.38 3.66
C SER A 251 31.13 26.69 5.02
N PHE A 252 30.68 25.66 5.75
CA PHE A 252 30.05 25.76 7.07
C PHE A 252 31.02 25.41 8.20
N PHE A 253 31.84 24.38 8.02
CA PHE A 253 32.94 24.01 8.94
C PHE A 253 34.25 24.67 8.51
N SER A 254 35.21 24.84 9.43
CA SER A 254 36.54 25.42 9.18
C SER A 254 37.61 24.40 8.77
N GLY A 255 37.17 23.21 8.36
CA GLY A 255 38.00 22.05 8.01
C GLY A 255 37.40 20.77 8.58
N SER A 256 37.41 19.70 7.78
CA SER A 256 36.77 18.44 8.18
C SER A 256 37.60 17.20 7.78
N CYS A 257 37.23 16.06 8.35
CA CYS A 257 37.48 14.76 7.74
C CYS A 257 36.15 14.13 7.33
N VAL A 258 35.92 14.02 6.01
CA VAL A 258 34.77 13.35 5.40
C VAL A 258 35.29 12.25 4.46
N PRO A 259 35.61 11.05 4.97
CA PRO A 259 36.08 9.95 4.15
C PRO A 259 35.11 9.65 2.99
N CYS A 260 35.61 9.23 1.84
CA CYS A 260 34.85 9.07 0.59
C CYS A 260 34.34 10.36 -0.07
N ALA A 261 34.68 11.56 0.43
CA ALA A 261 34.49 12.81 -0.31
C ALA A 261 35.59 13.01 -1.36
N ASP A 262 35.28 13.75 -2.43
CA ASP A 262 36.26 14.17 -3.43
C ASP A 262 37.14 15.30 -2.86
N GLY A 263 38.39 14.96 -2.51
CA GLY A 263 39.37 15.91 -1.98
C GLY A 263 40.03 16.83 -3.01
N ALA A 264 39.84 16.58 -4.31
CA ALA A 264 40.25 17.51 -5.36
C ALA A 264 39.18 18.58 -5.60
N ALA A 265 37.91 18.19 -5.62
CA ALA A 265 36.78 19.13 -5.73
C ALA A 265 36.50 19.90 -4.42
N PHE A 266 36.68 19.27 -3.25
CA PHE A 266 36.33 19.84 -1.95
C PHE A 266 37.46 19.67 -0.89
N PRO A 267 38.65 20.28 -1.06
CA PRO A 267 39.81 20.08 -0.17
C PRO A 267 39.53 20.31 1.32
N GLN A 268 38.64 21.25 1.66
CA GLN A 268 38.19 21.54 3.03
C GLN A 268 37.57 20.32 3.73
N LEU A 269 36.87 19.43 2.99
CA LEU A 269 36.30 18.20 3.55
C LEU A 269 37.35 17.14 3.90
N CYS A 270 38.59 17.32 3.44
CA CYS A 270 39.71 16.40 3.61
C CYS A 270 40.87 17.02 4.41
N GLN A 271 40.71 18.24 4.91
CA GLN A 271 41.75 18.98 5.62
C GLN A 271 42.27 18.24 6.87
N LEU A 272 41.41 17.46 7.53
CA LEU A 272 41.77 16.67 8.72
C LEU A 272 42.13 15.21 8.39
N CYS A 273 41.91 14.76 7.15
CA CYS A 273 42.36 13.45 6.66
C CYS A 273 42.73 13.54 5.16
N PRO A 274 43.98 13.93 4.84
CA PRO A 274 44.43 14.16 3.46
C PRO A 274 44.09 12.99 2.52
N GLY A 275 43.52 13.33 1.36
CA GLY A 275 43.06 12.36 0.36
C GLY A 275 41.73 11.65 0.67
N CYS A 276 41.07 11.93 1.82
CA CYS A 276 39.74 11.41 2.17
C CYS A 276 39.54 9.89 2.00
N GLY A 277 40.59 9.09 2.19
CA GLY A 277 40.61 7.66 1.84
C GLY A 277 39.37 6.88 2.34
N CYS A 278 38.67 6.20 1.42
CA CYS A 278 37.40 5.53 1.66
C CYS A 278 37.55 4.09 2.22
N SER A 279 38.59 3.83 3.00
CA SER A 279 38.92 2.51 3.56
C SER A 279 39.58 2.64 4.95
N SER A 280 39.73 1.52 5.68
CA SER A 280 40.45 1.47 6.96
C SER A 280 41.95 1.80 6.89
N LEU A 281 42.50 2.10 5.70
CA LEU A 281 43.85 2.67 5.58
C LEU A 281 43.87 4.15 6.02
N ASN A 282 42.74 4.86 5.93
CA ASN A 282 42.57 6.17 6.51
C ASN A 282 42.24 6.02 8.01
N GLN A 283 43.14 6.49 8.88
CA GLN A 283 43.00 6.35 10.34
C GLN A 283 41.73 7.00 10.92
N TYR A 284 41.11 7.95 10.20
CA TYR A 284 39.87 8.60 10.61
C TYR A 284 38.60 8.04 9.91
N TYR A 285 38.73 6.90 9.21
CA TYR A 285 37.59 6.22 8.57
C TYR A 285 36.62 5.56 9.57
N GLY A 286 35.32 5.67 9.29
CA GLY A 286 34.29 4.93 10.03
C GLY A 286 34.04 5.44 11.46
N TYR A 287 33.45 4.60 12.31
CA TYR A 287 33.02 5.01 13.65
C TYR A 287 34.19 5.26 14.60
N SER A 288 35.14 4.32 14.68
CA SER A 288 36.33 4.45 15.51
C SER A 288 37.20 5.61 15.02
N GLY A 289 37.40 5.73 13.71
CA GLY A 289 38.21 6.81 13.13
C GLY A 289 37.62 8.20 13.32
N ALA A 290 36.30 8.37 13.18
CA ALA A 290 35.64 9.65 13.49
C ALA A 290 35.73 10.01 14.98
N PHE A 291 35.65 9.02 15.89
CA PHE A 291 35.90 9.24 17.31
C PHE A 291 37.38 9.60 17.60
N LYS A 292 38.32 8.91 16.95
CA LYS A 292 39.76 9.17 17.05
C LYS A 292 40.13 10.58 16.58
N CYS A 293 39.54 11.05 15.48
CA CYS A 293 39.68 12.43 14.98
C CYS A 293 39.28 13.51 16.02
N LEU A 294 38.31 13.23 16.90
CA LEU A 294 37.99 14.09 18.04
C LEU A 294 38.94 13.87 19.23
N LYS A 295 39.31 12.61 19.52
CA LYS A 295 40.25 12.28 20.60
C LYS A 295 41.60 12.97 20.41
N ASP A 296 42.13 12.92 19.19
CA ASP A 296 43.44 13.40 18.77
C ASP A 296 43.45 14.93 18.48
N ASP A 297 42.41 15.67 18.90
CA ASP A 297 42.22 17.13 18.74
C ASP A 297 42.28 17.66 17.28
N ALA A 298 42.09 16.76 16.31
CA ALA A 298 42.02 17.17 14.90
C ALA A 298 40.70 17.92 14.61
N GLY A 299 39.58 17.51 15.21
CA GLY A 299 38.28 18.19 15.07
C GLY A 299 37.53 18.40 16.38
N ASP A 300 36.69 19.45 16.45
CA ASP A 300 35.99 19.88 17.67
C ASP A 300 34.75 19.01 17.98
N VAL A 301 34.14 18.44 16.94
CA VAL A 301 32.93 17.60 17.02
C VAL A 301 33.10 16.33 16.16
N ALA A 302 32.61 15.20 16.66
CA ALA A 302 32.50 13.96 15.89
C ALA A 302 31.06 13.45 15.80
N PHE A 303 30.68 12.95 14.63
CA PHE A 303 29.36 12.40 14.35
C PHE A 303 29.42 10.88 14.19
N LEU A 304 28.78 10.13 15.10
CA LEU A 304 28.95 8.67 15.24
C LEU A 304 27.70 7.96 15.79
N LYS A 305 27.75 6.62 15.91
CA LYS A 305 26.73 5.84 16.65
C LYS A 305 27.03 5.89 18.16
N GLN A 306 26.00 5.89 19.00
CA GLN A 306 26.15 5.93 20.46
C GLN A 306 27.02 4.78 20.99
N THR A 307 26.93 3.59 20.40
CA THR A 307 27.67 2.40 20.87
C THR A 307 29.20 2.48 20.66
N THR A 308 29.73 3.50 19.98
CA THR A 308 31.18 3.66 19.80
C THR A 308 31.85 3.97 21.15
N ILE A 309 31.26 4.86 21.93
CA ILE A 309 31.82 5.40 23.18
C ILE A 309 31.94 4.32 24.29
N PHE A 310 31.08 3.31 24.23
CA PHE A 310 30.99 2.21 25.21
C PHE A 310 31.77 0.94 24.79
N GLY A 311 32.66 1.04 23.79
CA GLY A 311 33.32 -0.10 23.18
C GLY A 311 34.39 -0.79 24.04
N LYS A 312 34.04 -1.88 24.75
CA LYS A 312 34.94 -2.67 25.62
C LYS A 312 36.02 -3.50 24.88
N ARG A 313 36.97 -2.89 24.16
CA ARG A 313 38.31 -3.51 23.89
C ARG A 313 39.40 -2.44 23.77
N GLN A 314 40.56 -2.73 24.34
CA GLN A 314 41.73 -1.85 24.39
C GLN A 314 42.27 -1.52 22.99
N ALA A 315 42.33 -0.22 22.68
CA ALA A 315 43.26 0.47 21.78
C ALA A 315 42.75 1.91 21.55
N GLU A 316 41.48 2.05 21.13
CA GLU A 316 40.95 3.30 20.57
C GLU A 316 39.58 3.74 21.12
N ASN A 317 38.95 2.97 22.01
CA ASN A 317 37.68 3.35 22.66
C ASN A 317 37.80 3.27 24.19
N LEU A 318 37.07 4.14 24.90
CA LEU A 318 37.27 4.41 26.32
C LEU A 318 36.58 3.34 27.18
N PRO A 319 37.30 2.49 27.93
CA PRO A 319 36.70 1.44 28.77
C PRO A 319 36.16 2.02 30.08
N ASP A 320 36.87 2.99 30.64
CA ASP A 320 36.69 3.50 31.99
C ASP A 320 35.80 4.74 32.02
N LYS A 321 35.08 4.93 33.13
CA LYS A 321 34.11 6.02 33.25
C LYS A 321 34.78 7.39 33.32
N ALA A 322 35.90 7.50 34.05
CA ALA A 322 36.68 8.74 34.17
C ALA A 322 37.18 9.30 32.82
N ASP A 323 37.35 8.44 31.81
CA ASP A 323 37.64 8.86 30.44
C ASP A 323 36.39 9.34 29.71
N ARG A 324 35.25 8.65 29.87
CA ARG A 324 33.96 9.07 29.27
C ARG A 324 33.44 10.38 29.85
N ASP A 325 33.67 10.62 31.14
CA ASP A 325 33.30 11.85 31.85
C ASP A 325 34.03 13.10 31.30
N GLN A 326 35.01 12.94 30.40
CA GLN A 326 35.69 13.99 29.62
C GLN A 326 34.96 14.38 28.31
N TYR A 327 33.85 13.72 27.97
CA TYR A 327 33.10 13.94 26.74
C TYR A 327 31.61 14.23 27.01
N GLU A 328 30.98 14.96 26.10
CA GLU A 328 29.57 15.38 26.21
C GLU A 328 28.88 15.23 24.85
N LEU A 329 27.56 14.97 24.90
CA LEU A 329 26.72 14.92 23.71
C LEU A 329 26.10 16.29 23.43
N LEU A 330 26.03 16.67 22.15
CA LEU A 330 25.28 17.85 21.71
C LEU A 330 23.85 17.45 21.35
N CYS A 331 22.87 18.04 22.04
CA CYS A 331 21.48 17.62 21.96
C CYS A 331 20.66 18.49 20.97
N PRO A 332 19.56 17.97 20.36
CA PRO A 332 18.73 18.75 19.42
C PRO A 332 18.06 20.00 20.00
N ASP A 333 17.82 20.01 21.30
CA ASP A 333 17.33 21.17 22.06
C ASP A 333 18.42 22.23 22.32
N ASN A 334 19.65 21.99 21.85
CA ASN A 334 20.86 22.76 22.09
C ASN A 334 21.32 22.75 23.56
N THR A 335 20.99 21.70 24.31
CA THR A 335 21.64 21.37 25.59
C THR A 335 22.90 20.50 25.38
N ARG A 336 23.64 20.29 26.47
CA ARG A 336 24.72 19.29 26.60
C ARG A 336 24.31 18.24 27.63
N ARG A 337 24.69 16.98 27.42
CA ARG A 337 24.47 15.90 28.41
C ARG A 337 25.63 14.90 28.47
N PRO A 338 25.77 14.13 29.57
CA PRO A 338 26.68 12.99 29.66
C PRO A 338 26.46 11.98 28.53
N VAL A 339 27.51 11.23 28.16
CA VAL A 339 27.44 10.27 27.05
C VAL A 339 26.46 9.12 27.31
N GLU A 340 26.25 8.77 28.57
CA GLU A 340 25.25 7.79 29.04
C GLU A 340 23.80 8.20 28.74
N GLU A 341 23.49 9.49 28.61
CA GLU A 341 22.14 10.00 28.35
C GLU A 341 21.75 10.02 26.86
N PHE A 342 22.43 9.24 26.01
CA PHE A 342 22.19 9.18 24.56
C PHE A 342 20.72 8.88 24.18
N GLU A 343 19.94 8.19 25.02
CA GLU A 343 18.52 7.94 24.74
C GLU A 343 17.66 9.20 24.81
N GLN A 344 18.10 10.20 25.59
CA GLN A 344 17.46 11.52 25.72
C GLN A 344 18.17 12.59 24.87
N CYS A 345 19.44 12.39 24.54
CA CYS A 345 20.28 13.30 23.77
C CYS A 345 20.91 12.59 22.55
N HIS A 346 20.21 12.59 21.42
CA HIS A 346 20.71 12.06 20.15
C HIS A 346 20.19 12.88 18.96
N LEU A 347 20.94 12.89 17.86
CA LEU A 347 20.53 13.62 16.64
C LEU A 347 19.37 12.92 15.94
N ALA A 348 19.40 11.58 15.86
CA ALA A 348 18.28 10.78 15.41
C ALA A 348 18.38 9.32 15.87
N ARG A 349 17.23 8.77 16.25
CA ARG A 349 16.90 7.37 16.09
C ARG A 349 16.48 7.19 14.61
N VAL A 350 17.26 6.59 13.71
CA VAL A 350 18.39 5.72 14.04
C VAL A 350 17.97 4.45 14.79
N PRO A 351 16.88 3.69 14.50
CA PRO A 351 16.60 2.49 15.28
C PRO A 351 17.59 1.35 14.90
N SER A 352 17.54 0.22 15.61
CA SER A 352 18.59 -0.83 15.59
C SER A 352 18.35 -1.97 14.60
N HIS A 353 19.38 -2.36 13.83
CA HIS A 353 19.45 -3.44 12.81
C HIS A 353 18.33 -4.47 12.93
N ALA A 354 17.41 -4.48 11.96
CA ALA A 354 16.31 -5.42 11.91
C ALA A 354 16.52 -6.43 10.79
N VAL A 355 16.10 -7.67 11.04
CA VAL A 355 15.90 -8.63 9.94
C VAL A 355 14.64 -8.22 9.19
N VAL A 356 14.71 -8.33 7.88
CA VAL A 356 13.79 -7.68 6.96
C VAL A 356 13.42 -8.62 5.82
N ALA A 357 12.26 -8.38 5.22
CA ALA A 357 11.68 -9.18 4.16
C ALA A 357 11.11 -8.29 3.04
N ARG A 358 10.64 -8.89 1.95
CA ARG A 358 9.72 -8.21 1.02
C ARG A 358 8.35 -8.09 1.68
N SER A 359 7.63 -6.99 1.47
CA SER A 359 6.26 -6.80 1.96
C SER A 359 5.20 -7.69 1.28
N VAL A 360 5.61 -8.53 0.32
CA VAL A 360 4.81 -9.54 -0.37
C VAL A 360 5.67 -10.79 -0.51
N ASP A 361 5.14 -11.95 -0.13
CA ASP A 361 5.84 -13.24 -0.07
C ASP A 361 7.21 -13.16 0.63
N GLY A 362 7.31 -12.39 1.72
CA GLY A 362 8.56 -12.15 2.43
C GLY A 362 9.14 -13.40 3.10
N LYS A 363 8.29 -14.37 3.44
CA LYS A 363 8.54 -15.53 4.32
C LYS A 363 8.80 -15.12 5.79
N GLU A 364 8.12 -14.07 6.24
CA GLU A 364 8.25 -13.42 7.54
C GLU A 364 8.14 -14.41 8.72
N ASP A 365 7.14 -15.30 8.68
CA ASP A 365 6.96 -16.32 9.70
C ASP A 365 8.08 -17.37 9.70
N VAL A 366 8.58 -17.76 8.53
CA VAL A 366 9.69 -18.73 8.38
C VAL A 366 11.03 -18.12 8.79
N ILE A 367 11.22 -16.82 8.55
CA ILE A 367 12.38 -16.06 9.03
C ILE A 367 12.31 -15.94 10.56
N TRP A 368 11.13 -15.69 11.14
CA TRP A 368 10.95 -15.69 12.58
C TRP A 368 11.19 -17.08 13.21
N GLU A 369 10.63 -18.14 12.61
CA GLU A 369 10.82 -19.53 13.02
C GLU A 369 12.32 -19.92 13.08
N LEU A 370 13.06 -19.64 12.00
CA LEU A 370 14.51 -19.80 11.93
C LEU A 370 15.23 -19.07 13.07
N LEU A 371 14.94 -17.78 13.25
CA LEU A 371 15.67 -16.94 14.18
C LEU A 371 15.32 -17.21 15.65
N SER A 372 14.08 -17.64 15.92
CA SER A 372 13.62 -18.06 17.24
C SER A 372 14.31 -19.36 17.68
N GLN A 373 14.48 -20.33 16.78
CA GLN A 373 15.25 -21.54 17.04
C GLN A 373 16.76 -21.22 17.14
N ALA A 374 17.29 -20.42 16.21
CA ALA A 374 18.70 -20.05 16.20
C ALA A 374 19.17 -19.33 17.47
N GLN A 375 18.36 -18.43 18.04
CA GLN A 375 18.71 -17.75 19.30
C GLN A 375 18.57 -18.64 20.54
N GLU A 376 17.79 -19.73 20.46
CA GLU A 376 17.60 -20.66 21.57
C GLU A 376 18.77 -21.64 21.70
N HIS A 377 19.30 -22.13 20.57
CA HIS A 377 20.44 -23.06 20.48
C HIS A 377 21.80 -22.36 20.37
N PHE A 378 21.90 -21.26 19.61
CA PHE A 378 23.14 -20.54 19.33
C PHE A 378 23.17 -19.11 19.91
N GLY A 379 22.24 -18.82 20.82
CA GLY A 379 22.21 -17.59 21.58
C GLY A 379 23.45 -17.36 22.45
N LYS A 380 23.50 -16.18 23.05
CA LYS A 380 24.64 -15.70 23.84
C LYS A 380 24.94 -16.66 25.00
N GLY A 381 26.05 -17.39 24.90
CA GLY A 381 26.44 -18.41 25.89
C GLY A 381 25.66 -19.73 25.84
N LYS A 382 25.01 -20.08 24.71
CA LYS A 382 24.27 -21.36 24.56
C LYS A 382 25.11 -22.52 24.02
N SER A 383 25.93 -22.30 23.00
CA SER A 383 26.82 -23.32 22.40
C SER A 383 28.26 -22.80 22.29
N ASN A 384 29.24 -23.65 22.56
CA ASN A 384 30.66 -23.28 22.44
C ASN A 384 31.17 -23.39 20.99
N ASP A 385 30.55 -24.24 20.17
CA ASP A 385 30.96 -24.52 18.79
C ASP A 385 30.56 -23.37 17.84
N PHE A 386 29.37 -22.81 18.03
CA PHE A 386 28.87 -21.68 17.24
C PHE A 386 28.07 -20.67 18.09
N GLN A 387 28.36 -19.38 17.92
CA GLN A 387 27.71 -18.26 18.60
C GLN A 387 27.11 -17.30 17.56
N LEU A 388 25.79 -17.11 17.61
CA LEU A 388 25.06 -16.26 16.66
C LEU A 388 25.47 -14.78 16.78
N PHE A 389 25.77 -14.34 18.01
CA PHE A 389 26.10 -12.95 18.37
C PHE A 389 27.58 -12.75 18.74
N SER A 390 28.50 -13.51 18.14
CA SER A 390 29.94 -13.17 18.13
C SER A 390 30.63 -13.77 16.89
N SER A 391 31.95 -13.61 16.76
CA SER A 391 32.77 -14.35 15.79
C SER A 391 34.27 -14.25 16.15
N PRO A 392 35.10 -15.26 15.84
CA PRO A 392 36.56 -15.12 15.84
C PRO A 392 37.09 -14.33 14.63
N HIS A 393 36.31 -14.19 13.54
CA HIS A 393 36.77 -13.64 12.26
C HIS A 393 36.42 -12.16 12.02
N GLY A 394 35.81 -11.48 13.00
CA GLY A 394 35.41 -10.08 12.88
C GLY A 394 34.37 -9.68 13.93
N LYS A 395 33.85 -8.45 13.81
CA LYS A 395 32.80 -7.90 14.68
C LYS A 395 31.55 -7.53 13.89
N ASP A 396 30.40 -7.55 14.57
CA ASP A 396 29.08 -7.22 14.02
C ASP A 396 28.72 -8.04 12.74
N LEU A 397 29.29 -9.25 12.57
CA LEU A 397 29.12 -10.10 11.38
C LEU A 397 27.75 -10.78 11.37
N LEU A 398 26.95 -10.54 10.31
CA LEU A 398 25.52 -10.88 10.15
C LEU A 398 24.59 -10.16 11.13
N PHE A 399 24.97 -10.14 12.41
CA PHE A 399 24.27 -9.52 13.51
C PHE A 399 25.28 -8.79 14.40
N LYS A 400 24.83 -7.74 15.12
CA LYS A 400 25.68 -7.07 16.10
C LYS A 400 26.10 -8.01 17.22
N ASP A 401 27.37 -7.93 17.65
CA ASP A 401 27.87 -8.74 18.78
C ASP A 401 27.24 -8.30 20.11
N SER A 402 26.70 -7.08 20.15
CA SER A 402 25.96 -6.54 21.28
C SER A 402 24.51 -7.02 21.36
N ALA A 403 24.03 -7.83 20.41
CA ALA A 403 22.67 -8.39 20.47
C ALA A 403 22.55 -9.45 21.57
N HIS A 404 21.31 -9.65 22.03
CA HIS A 404 20.94 -10.67 23.02
C HIS A 404 19.87 -11.64 22.50
N GLY A 405 19.24 -11.31 21.36
CA GLY A 405 18.12 -12.04 20.76
C GLY A 405 17.39 -11.14 19.75
N PHE A 406 16.31 -11.64 19.19
CA PHE A 406 15.39 -10.97 18.27
C PHE A 406 13.99 -10.87 18.87
N LEU A 407 13.21 -9.90 18.40
CA LEU A 407 11.79 -9.75 18.71
C LEU A 407 11.01 -9.70 17.40
N LYS A 408 9.86 -10.36 17.34
CA LYS A 408 9.03 -10.37 16.13
C LYS A 408 8.39 -9.00 15.93
N ILE A 409 8.57 -8.41 14.75
CA ILE A 409 7.92 -7.16 14.36
C ILE A 409 6.42 -7.47 14.11
N PRO A 410 5.47 -6.69 14.68
CA PRO A 410 4.04 -6.88 14.42
C PRO A 410 3.68 -6.69 12.95
N ALA A 411 2.79 -7.50 12.39
CA ALA A 411 2.50 -7.52 10.95
C ALA A 411 2.01 -6.17 10.37
N GLY A 412 1.34 -5.33 11.15
CA GLY A 412 0.93 -3.99 10.73
C GLY A 412 2.05 -2.94 10.72
N MET A 413 3.23 -3.23 11.26
CA MET A 413 4.33 -2.28 11.43
C MET A 413 5.17 -2.18 10.14
N ASN A 414 4.67 -1.41 9.18
CA ASN A 414 5.39 -1.10 7.94
C ASN A 414 6.64 -0.22 8.19
N PHE A 415 7.50 -0.06 7.17
CA PHE A 415 8.76 0.69 7.30
C PHE A 415 8.59 2.15 7.77
N ARG A 416 7.44 2.77 7.48
CA ARG A 416 7.16 4.16 7.87
C ARG A 416 6.85 4.27 9.35
N LEU A 417 6.01 3.37 9.85
CA LEU A 417 5.69 3.23 11.28
C LEU A 417 6.93 2.82 12.08
N TYR A 418 7.77 1.94 11.52
CA TYR A 418 8.99 1.43 12.17
C TYR A 418 10.13 2.47 12.24
N LEU A 419 10.17 3.42 11.30
CA LEU A 419 11.06 4.57 11.32
C LEU A 419 10.53 5.76 12.13
N GLY A 420 9.21 5.97 12.10
CA GLY A 420 8.54 7.14 12.67
C GLY A 420 8.61 8.39 11.78
N TYR A 421 7.58 9.24 11.90
CA TYR A 421 7.41 10.47 11.11
C TYR A 421 8.63 11.38 11.10
N GLN A 422 9.21 11.67 12.27
CA GLN A 422 10.31 12.63 12.42
C GLN A 422 11.54 12.23 11.61
N TYR A 423 11.86 10.92 11.57
CA TYR A 423 12.97 10.38 10.80
C TYR A 423 12.70 10.43 9.28
N LEU A 424 11.48 10.09 8.85
CA LEU A 424 11.08 10.19 7.44
C LEU A 424 11.11 11.63 6.92
N SER A 425 10.61 12.58 7.71
CA SER A 425 10.62 14.01 7.35
C SER A 425 12.05 14.54 7.22
N ALA A 426 12.96 14.15 8.13
CA ALA A 426 14.38 14.48 7.99
C ALA A 426 14.99 13.89 6.70
N LEU A 427 14.69 12.62 6.37
CA LEU A 427 15.16 11.98 5.13
C LEU A 427 14.59 12.59 3.84
N ARG A 428 13.35 13.10 3.86
CA ARG A 428 12.76 13.81 2.71
C ARG A 428 13.45 15.13 2.46
N ASN A 429 13.54 16.00 3.48
CA ASN A 429 14.20 17.31 3.40
C ASN A 429 15.63 17.18 2.84
N LEU A 430 16.36 16.14 3.26
CA LEU A 430 17.69 15.75 2.77
C LEU A 430 17.76 15.41 1.27
N ARG A 431 16.82 14.61 0.77
CA ARG A 431 16.88 14.05 -0.59
C ARG A 431 16.23 14.97 -1.62
N GLU A 432 15.12 15.59 -1.25
CA GLU A 432 14.31 16.44 -2.10
C GLU A 432 14.85 17.89 -2.08
N GLY A 433 15.67 18.25 -1.07
CA GLY A 433 16.29 19.57 -0.93
C GLY A 433 15.30 20.67 -0.50
N VAL A 434 14.08 20.29 -0.15
CA VAL A 434 13.00 21.21 0.23
C VAL A 434 13.25 21.73 1.63
N CYS A 435 13.70 22.98 1.73
CA CYS A 435 13.53 23.76 2.95
C CYS A 435 12.05 24.14 3.05
N SER A 436 11.39 23.91 4.20
CA SER A 436 10.06 24.49 4.40
C SER A 436 10.21 25.98 4.63
N GLU A 437 9.93 26.79 3.61
CA GLU A 437 9.92 28.23 3.73
C GLU A 437 8.88 28.68 4.77
N THR A 438 9.37 29.45 5.74
CA THR A 438 8.66 29.90 6.94
C THR A 438 8.20 28.79 7.91
N LYS A 439 8.16 29.16 9.19
CA LYS A 439 7.68 28.32 10.30
C LYS A 439 6.25 28.72 10.74
N SER A 440 5.55 29.51 9.91
CA SER A 440 4.41 30.35 10.31
C SER A 440 3.11 30.09 9.55
N GLU A 441 3.14 29.41 8.41
CA GLU A 441 1.91 29.12 7.66
C GLU A 441 1.34 27.73 7.98
N CYS A 442 0.14 27.71 8.55
CA CYS A 442 -0.61 26.50 8.88
C CYS A 442 -1.21 25.90 7.60
N LYS A 443 -0.38 25.17 6.85
CA LYS A 443 -0.78 24.44 5.63
C LYS A 443 -1.97 23.51 5.90
N ALA A 444 -2.84 23.39 4.89
CA ALA A 444 -4.10 22.65 4.91
C ALA A 444 -4.06 21.34 5.71
N VAL A 445 -5.13 21.07 6.45
CA VAL A 445 -5.25 19.88 7.30
C VAL A 445 -5.79 18.73 6.45
N LYS A 446 -4.98 17.69 6.29
CA LYS A 446 -5.40 16.44 5.64
C LYS A 446 -6.28 15.62 6.59
N TRP A 447 -7.60 15.66 6.39
CA TRP A 447 -8.55 14.88 7.16
C TRP A 447 -8.64 13.45 6.63
N CYS A 448 -8.52 12.44 7.50
CA CYS A 448 -8.64 11.03 7.11
C CYS A 448 -10.08 10.54 7.27
N ALA A 449 -10.71 10.16 6.15
CA ALA A 449 -12.07 9.64 6.08
C ALA A 449 -12.08 8.10 6.00
N VAL A 450 -12.93 7.44 6.78
CA VAL A 450 -13.06 5.97 6.79
C VAL A 450 -14.09 5.52 5.75
N SER A 451 -13.60 4.83 4.72
CA SER A 451 -14.37 4.33 3.57
C SER A 451 -15.05 5.43 2.73
N HIS A 452 -15.65 5.03 1.61
CA HIS A 452 -16.16 5.93 0.56
C HIS A 452 -17.25 6.90 1.05
N HIS A 453 -18.10 6.49 2.00
CA HIS A 453 -19.19 7.34 2.49
C HIS A 453 -18.70 8.55 3.29
N GLU A 454 -17.66 8.40 4.11
CA GLU A 454 -17.04 9.55 4.78
C GLU A 454 -16.22 10.37 3.79
N ARG A 455 -15.60 9.74 2.78
CA ARG A 455 -14.81 10.43 1.76
C ARG A 455 -15.65 11.48 1.01
N LEU A 456 -16.84 11.11 0.52
CA LEU A 456 -17.75 12.05 -0.16
C LEU A 456 -18.07 13.29 0.68
N LYS A 457 -18.37 13.11 1.97
CA LYS A 457 -18.65 14.20 2.92
C LYS A 457 -17.39 15.03 3.21
N CYS A 458 -16.22 14.39 3.24
CA CYS A 458 -14.95 15.09 3.37
C CYS A 458 -14.71 15.98 2.15
N ASP A 459 -14.88 15.47 0.93
CA ASP A 459 -14.67 16.24 -0.30
C ASP A 459 -15.64 17.44 -0.40
N GLU A 460 -16.90 17.27 -0.01
CA GLU A 460 -17.86 18.38 0.15
C GLU A 460 -17.37 19.44 1.14
N TRP A 461 -16.82 19.02 2.29
CA TRP A 461 -16.24 19.96 3.27
C TRP A 461 -14.96 20.61 2.75
N SER A 462 -14.10 19.88 2.03
CA SER A 462 -12.86 20.40 1.43
C SER A 462 -13.15 21.55 0.47
N VAL A 463 -14.13 21.39 -0.43
CA VAL A 463 -14.60 22.48 -1.33
C VAL A 463 -15.12 23.67 -0.54
N ASN A 464 -15.95 23.44 0.48
CA ASN A 464 -16.51 24.51 1.33
C ASN A 464 -15.50 25.12 2.32
N SER A 465 -14.30 24.56 2.48
CA SER A 465 -13.31 25.00 3.46
C SER A 465 -12.50 26.23 3.03
N GLY A 466 -12.55 26.59 1.74
CA GLY A 466 -11.65 27.60 1.15
C GLY A 466 -10.21 27.12 0.95
N GLY A 467 -9.95 25.81 1.09
CA GLY A 467 -8.61 25.21 1.00
C GLY A 467 -7.94 24.95 2.35
N GLU A 468 -8.59 25.24 3.48
CA GLU A 468 -8.07 24.89 4.81
C GLU A 468 -8.09 23.36 5.08
N ILE A 469 -8.95 22.61 4.37
CA ILE A 469 -9.15 21.16 4.55
C ILE A 469 -8.85 20.42 3.25
N GLU A 470 -7.95 19.44 3.32
CA GLU A 470 -7.73 18.42 2.29
C GLU A 470 -8.28 17.07 2.77
N CYS A 471 -8.55 16.14 1.85
CA CYS A 471 -9.11 14.83 2.20
C CYS A 471 -8.22 13.67 1.78
N GLU A 472 -7.99 12.79 2.75
CA GLU A 472 -7.38 11.47 2.64
C GLU A 472 -8.41 10.40 3.00
N SER A 473 -8.17 9.16 2.61
CA SER A 473 -9.05 8.05 3.01
C SER A 473 -8.31 6.73 3.21
N ALA A 474 -8.92 5.87 4.02
CA ALA A 474 -8.52 4.48 4.21
C ALA A 474 -9.75 3.58 4.49
N GLU A 475 -9.59 2.26 4.45
CA GLU A 475 -10.69 1.32 4.65
C GLU A 475 -11.02 1.06 6.13
N THR A 476 -10.06 1.25 7.05
CA THR A 476 -10.30 1.12 8.50
C THR A 476 -9.84 2.35 9.28
N THR A 477 -10.33 2.47 10.52
CA THR A 477 -9.87 3.47 11.48
C THR A 477 -8.38 3.31 11.83
N GLU A 478 -7.88 2.08 11.90
CA GLU A 478 -6.47 1.80 12.22
C GLU A 478 -5.54 2.22 11.07
N ASP A 479 -5.94 1.98 9.82
CA ASP A 479 -5.23 2.48 8.64
C ASP A 479 -5.18 4.02 8.61
N CYS A 480 -6.26 4.70 8.99
CA CYS A 480 -6.27 6.15 9.10
C CYS A 480 -5.37 6.66 10.25
N ILE A 481 -5.33 5.99 11.41
CA ILE A 481 -4.36 6.28 12.47
C ILE A 481 -2.93 6.11 11.94
N ALA A 482 -2.65 5.02 11.20
CA ALA A 482 -1.35 4.79 10.58
C ALA A 482 -0.99 5.86 9.53
N LYS A 483 -1.95 6.32 8.71
CA LYS A 483 -1.75 7.46 7.79
C LYS A 483 -1.41 8.74 8.53
N ILE A 484 -2.06 9.03 9.67
CA ILE A 484 -1.75 10.20 10.51
C ILE A 484 -0.34 10.07 11.12
N MET A 485 0.02 8.89 11.62
CA MET A 485 1.38 8.58 12.11
C MET A 485 2.46 8.70 11.04
N ASN A 486 2.15 8.37 9.77
CA ASN A 486 3.11 8.37 8.67
C ASN A 486 3.25 9.73 7.95
N GLY A 487 2.43 10.72 8.31
CA GLY A 487 2.42 12.02 7.65
C GLY A 487 1.74 12.02 6.28
N GLU A 488 0.86 11.05 6.04
CA GLU A 488 0.01 10.99 4.85
C GLU A 488 -1.32 11.70 5.09
N ALA A 489 -1.88 11.59 6.30
CA ALA A 489 -2.96 12.43 6.81
C ALA A 489 -2.48 13.25 8.03
N ASP A 490 -3.30 14.17 8.53
CA ASP A 490 -3.01 15.02 9.70
C ASP A 490 -3.99 14.81 10.86
N ALA A 491 -5.29 14.61 10.60
CA ALA A 491 -6.30 14.53 11.65
C ALA A 491 -7.51 13.65 11.28
N MET A 492 -8.21 13.16 12.31
CA MET A 492 -9.54 12.55 12.23
C MET A 492 -10.24 12.61 13.60
N SER A 493 -11.57 12.46 13.63
CA SER A 493 -12.31 12.23 14.89
C SER A 493 -12.35 10.74 15.24
N LEU A 494 -12.19 10.40 16.52
CA LEU A 494 -12.11 9.03 17.02
C LEU A 494 -13.03 8.78 18.22
N ASP A 495 -13.60 7.58 18.25
CA ASP A 495 -14.24 6.97 19.41
C ASP A 495 -13.19 6.77 20.53
N GLY A 496 -13.57 6.93 21.81
CA GLY A 496 -12.64 6.94 22.95
C GLY A 496 -11.68 5.75 23.04
N GLY A 497 -12.11 4.55 22.63
CA GLY A 497 -11.23 3.38 22.54
C GLY A 497 -10.14 3.51 21.48
N PHE A 498 -10.44 4.13 20.34
CA PHE A 498 -9.43 4.46 19.33
C PHE A 498 -8.60 5.70 19.71
N VAL A 499 -9.11 6.63 20.52
CA VAL A 499 -8.30 7.71 21.13
C VAL A 499 -7.21 7.13 22.03
N TYR A 500 -7.50 6.07 22.81
CA TYR A 500 -6.50 5.35 23.60
C TYR A 500 -5.43 4.70 22.71
N ILE A 501 -5.81 4.03 21.62
CA ILE A 501 -4.89 3.44 20.65
C ILE A 501 -4.01 4.53 20.00
N ALA A 502 -4.61 5.61 19.52
CA ALA A 502 -3.92 6.77 18.95
C ALA A 502 -2.92 7.39 19.95
N GLY A 503 -3.27 7.49 21.24
CA GLY A 503 -2.40 7.95 22.31
C GLY A 503 -1.21 7.01 22.57
N LYS A 504 -1.41 5.68 22.54
CA LYS A 504 -0.31 4.69 22.58
C LYS A 504 0.59 4.78 21.35
N CYS A 505 0.04 5.16 20.21
CA CYS A 505 0.76 5.47 18.97
C CYS A 505 1.44 6.86 18.96
N GLY A 506 1.36 7.64 20.05
CA GLY A 506 2.04 8.94 20.18
C GLY A 506 1.31 10.14 19.57
N LEU A 507 0.10 9.94 19.03
CA LEU A 507 -0.81 11.03 18.65
C LEU A 507 -1.39 11.70 19.90
N VAL A 508 -1.94 12.90 19.74
CA VAL A 508 -2.53 13.68 20.84
C VAL A 508 -3.97 14.12 20.49
N PRO A 509 -4.90 14.13 21.47
CA PRO A 509 -6.21 14.74 21.28
C PRO A 509 -6.08 16.26 21.18
N VAL A 510 -6.83 16.86 20.26
CA VAL A 510 -6.74 18.29 19.90
C VAL A 510 -8.02 19.04 20.28
N MET A 511 -9.18 18.42 20.04
CA MET A 511 -10.52 18.92 20.37
C MET A 511 -11.45 17.74 20.66
N ALA A 512 -12.42 17.90 21.56
CA ALA A 512 -13.49 16.92 21.79
C ALA A 512 -14.79 17.34 21.12
N GLU A 513 -15.58 16.38 20.65
CA GLU A 513 -16.96 16.59 20.27
C GLU A 513 -17.79 16.85 21.55
N ASN A 514 -18.66 17.86 21.57
CA ASN A 514 -19.35 18.25 22.81
C ASN A 514 -20.74 17.59 22.93
N TYR A 515 -20.78 16.35 23.41
CA TYR A 515 -21.99 15.69 23.90
C TYR A 515 -21.63 14.64 24.96
N GLY A 516 -22.32 14.64 26.10
CA GLY A 516 -22.31 13.49 27.01
C GLY A 516 -23.15 12.34 26.43
N TYR A 517 -22.69 11.11 26.62
CA TYR A 517 -23.43 9.89 26.29
C TYR A 517 -23.12 8.78 27.31
N TYR A 518 -24.05 7.84 27.44
CA TYR A 518 -23.92 6.66 28.30
C TYR A 518 -23.83 5.40 27.43
N ALA A 519 -22.95 4.46 27.77
CA ALA A 519 -22.86 3.16 27.11
C ALA A 519 -23.92 2.24 27.70
N VAL A 520 -24.81 1.71 26.86
CA VAL A 520 -25.99 0.93 27.27
C VAL A 520 -26.10 -0.38 26.50
N ALA A 521 -26.68 -1.39 27.15
CA ALA A 521 -27.14 -2.61 26.49
C ALA A 521 -28.65 -2.49 26.24
N VAL A 522 -29.06 -2.42 24.98
CA VAL A 522 -30.46 -2.32 24.56
C VAL A 522 -30.99 -3.71 24.21
N VAL A 523 -32.18 -4.03 24.68
CA VAL A 523 -32.94 -5.24 24.34
C VAL A 523 -34.34 -4.86 23.87
N LYS A 524 -35.05 -5.80 23.23
CA LYS A 524 -36.47 -5.64 22.91
C LYS A 524 -37.31 -5.88 24.17
N LYS A 525 -38.36 -5.09 24.35
CA LYS A 525 -39.28 -5.14 25.50
C LYS A 525 -40.01 -6.49 25.62
N LYS A 526 -40.39 -7.08 24.48
CA LYS A 526 -41.04 -8.41 24.40
C LYS A 526 -40.18 -9.54 24.96
N ASP A 527 -38.86 -9.42 24.89
CA ASP A 527 -37.90 -10.48 25.24
C ASP A 527 -37.53 -10.38 26.73
N ALA A 528 -38.57 -10.39 27.59
CA ALA A 528 -38.51 -10.02 29.02
C ALA A 528 -37.59 -10.90 29.89
N HIS A 529 -37.30 -12.13 29.44
CA HIS A 529 -36.42 -13.09 30.13
C HIS A 529 -34.91 -12.75 30.00
N ILE A 530 -34.55 -11.77 29.18
CA ILE A 530 -33.17 -11.34 28.96
C ILE A 530 -32.81 -10.22 29.95
N ASN A 531 -31.75 -10.41 30.73
CA ASN A 531 -31.17 -9.43 31.63
C ASN A 531 -29.64 -9.53 31.63
N TRP A 532 -28.95 -8.63 32.32
CA TRP A 532 -27.48 -8.54 32.34
C TRP A 532 -26.75 -9.82 32.83
N ASN A 533 -27.45 -10.70 33.53
CA ASN A 533 -26.93 -11.97 34.03
C ASN A 533 -27.36 -13.18 33.18
N THR A 534 -28.28 -13.01 32.21
CA THR A 534 -28.74 -14.05 31.26
C THR A 534 -28.31 -13.78 29.80
N LEU A 535 -27.19 -13.06 29.62
CA LEU A 535 -26.61 -12.72 28.33
C LEU A 535 -25.77 -13.85 27.68
N GLU A 536 -25.36 -14.85 28.46
CA GLU A 536 -24.59 -15.99 27.94
C GLU A 536 -25.44 -16.82 26.96
N GLY A 537 -24.83 -17.26 25.86
CA GLY A 537 -25.52 -17.96 24.76
C GLY A 537 -26.50 -17.10 23.94
N LYS A 538 -26.65 -15.80 24.23
CA LYS A 538 -27.50 -14.88 23.44
C LYS A 538 -26.82 -14.36 22.19
N LYS A 539 -27.59 -13.68 21.34
CA LYS A 539 -27.13 -13.06 20.09
C LYS A 539 -26.79 -11.58 20.26
N SER A 540 -25.55 -11.21 19.98
CA SER A 540 -25.03 -9.86 20.27
C SER A 540 -24.81 -8.99 19.02
N CYS A 541 -25.03 -7.68 19.19
CA CYS A 541 -24.83 -6.67 18.16
C CYS A 541 -23.95 -5.53 18.68
N HIS A 542 -22.85 -5.24 17.97
CA HIS A 542 -21.81 -4.31 18.42
C HIS A 542 -21.51 -3.25 17.35
N THR A 543 -21.20 -2.02 17.76
CA THR A 543 -20.88 -0.92 16.82
C THR A 543 -19.57 -1.09 16.04
N GLY A 544 -18.74 -2.07 16.43
CA GLY A 544 -17.40 -2.33 15.92
C GLY A 544 -16.42 -2.64 17.05
N VAL A 545 -15.44 -3.50 16.79
CA VAL A 545 -14.39 -3.90 17.75
C VAL A 545 -13.58 -2.67 18.20
N GLY A 546 -13.15 -2.66 19.45
CA GLY A 546 -12.35 -1.59 20.06
C GLY A 546 -13.12 -0.30 20.40
N ARG A 547 -14.38 -0.17 19.98
CA ARG A 547 -15.22 1.01 20.27
C ARG A 547 -15.77 1.02 21.69
N THR A 548 -15.86 2.19 22.29
CA THR A 548 -16.19 2.41 23.72
C THR A 548 -17.47 1.68 24.13
N ALA A 549 -18.63 2.11 23.63
CA ALA A 549 -19.92 1.60 24.06
C ALA A 549 -20.27 0.23 23.45
N GLY A 550 -19.85 -0.02 22.20
CA GLY A 550 -20.17 -1.26 21.50
C GLY A 550 -19.28 -2.46 21.85
N TRP A 551 -18.08 -2.23 22.37
CA TRP A 551 -17.09 -3.29 22.61
C TRP A 551 -16.37 -3.13 23.94
N THR A 552 -15.60 -2.06 24.12
CA THR A 552 -14.64 -1.95 25.23
C THR A 552 -15.30 -1.97 26.61
N VAL A 553 -16.42 -1.26 26.78
CA VAL A 553 -17.22 -1.29 28.03
C VAL A 553 -17.88 -2.67 28.25
N PRO A 554 -18.76 -3.18 27.36
CA PRO A 554 -19.46 -4.44 27.63
C PRO A 554 -18.51 -5.65 27.68
N MET A 555 -17.49 -5.72 26.82
CA MET A 555 -16.55 -6.86 26.82
C MET A 555 -15.64 -6.80 28.04
N GLY A 556 -15.24 -5.61 28.53
CA GLY A 556 -14.48 -5.50 29.78
C GLY A 556 -15.27 -5.98 31.01
N LEU A 557 -16.57 -5.65 31.08
CA LEU A 557 -17.46 -6.10 32.16
C LEU A 557 -17.82 -7.60 32.06
N ILE A 558 -17.84 -8.16 30.85
CA ILE A 558 -18.02 -9.60 30.64
C ILE A 558 -16.72 -10.35 30.96
N GLN A 559 -15.56 -9.82 30.56
CA GLN A 559 -14.24 -10.38 30.86
C GLN A 559 -13.99 -10.50 32.37
N SER A 560 -14.40 -9.51 33.16
CA SER A 560 -14.28 -9.58 34.62
C SER A 560 -15.20 -10.61 35.30
N LYS A 561 -16.26 -11.07 34.61
CA LYS A 561 -17.10 -12.20 35.05
C LYS A 561 -16.51 -13.56 34.62
N ILE A 562 -16.12 -13.72 33.35
CA ILE A 562 -15.74 -15.03 32.77
C ILE A 562 -14.23 -15.32 32.84
N ASN A 563 -13.42 -14.33 33.19
CA ASN A 563 -11.96 -14.41 33.34
C ASN A 563 -11.19 -14.96 32.11
N HIS A 564 -11.75 -14.83 30.90
CA HIS A 564 -11.10 -15.23 29.65
C HIS A 564 -11.49 -14.37 28.44
N CYS A 565 -10.62 -14.29 27.44
CA CYS A 565 -10.77 -13.42 26.27
C CYS A 565 -11.62 -14.01 25.12
N ARG A 566 -12.22 -15.20 25.31
CA ARG A 566 -12.98 -15.94 24.30
C ARG A 566 -14.44 -15.46 24.23
N PHE A 567 -14.63 -14.20 23.82
CA PHE A 567 -15.95 -13.56 23.75
C PHE A 567 -16.88 -14.21 22.71
N ASP A 568 -16.31 -14.88 21.72
CA ASP A 568 -16.98 -15.66 20.69
C ASP A 568 -17.44 -17.06 21.12
N GLU A 569 -17.10 -17.48 22.34
CA GLU A 569 -17.74 -18.62 23.02
C GLU A 569 -18.87 -18.17 23.97
N PHE A 570 -18.83 -16.93 24.47
CA PHE A 570 -19.83 -16.40 25.43
C PHE A 570 -21.17 -16.03 24.76
N PHE A 571 -21.14 -15.47 23.55
CA PHE A 571 -22.33 -15.26 22.73
C PHE A 571 -22.44 -16.35 21.68
N SER A 572 -23.64 -16.86 21.41
CA SER A 572 -23.83 -17.97 20.48
C SER A 572 -23.56 -17.56 19.02
N GLN A 573 -23.96 -16.34 18.65
CA GLN A 573 -23.73 -15.70 17.36
C GLN A 573 -23.71 -14.18 17.57
N GLY A 574 -23.06 -13.42 16.68
CA GLY A 574 -23.10 -11.96 16.77
C GLY A 574 -22.82 -11.23 15.47
N CYS A 575 -22.87 -9.90 15.54
CA CYS A 575 -22.17 -9.03 14.60
C CYS A 575 -21.29 -8.03 15.36
N ALA A 576 -19.98 -8.22 15.25
CA ALA A 576 -18.92 -7.37 15.78
C ALA A 576 -17.95 -6.96 14.65
N PRO A 577 -18.28 -5.91 13.88
CA PRO A 577 -17.47 -5.49 12.75
C PRO A 577 -16.01 -5.19 13.13
N GLY A 578 -15.07 -5.78 12.40
CA GLY A 578 -13.64 -5.79 12.74
C GLY A 578 -13.16 -7.02 13.51
N TYR A 579 -14.05 -7.94 13.90
CA TYR A 579 -13.64 -9.23 14.47
C TYR A 579 -13.21 -10.22 13.37
N ARG A 580 -12.72 -11.40 13.78
CA ARG A 580 -12.28 -12.45 12.85
C ARG A 580 -13.46 -12.95 12.01
N LYS A 581 -13.39 -12.80 10.68
CA LYS A 581 -14.46 -13.20 9.72
C LYS A 581 -15.03 -14.62 9.94
N ASN A 582 -14.21 -15.55 10.44
CA ASN A 582 -14.54 -16.97 10.61
C ASN A 582 -15.13 -17.30 12.00
N SER A 583 -15.47 -16.31 12.82
CA SER A 583 -15.97 -16.48 14.20
C SER A 583 -17.48 -16.23 14.29
N SER A 584 -18.12 -16.79 15.33
CA SER A 584 -19.55 -16.64 15.65
C SER A 584 -19.98 -15.16 15.68
N LEU A 585 -19.11 -14.27 16.17
CA LEU A 585 -19.32 -12.83 16.24
C LEU A 585 -19.34 -12.11 14.88
N CYS A 586 -19.11 -12.81 13.76
CA CYS A 586 -19.29 -12.28 12.40
C CYS A 586 -20.45 -12.96 11.64
N GLU A 587 -21.19 -13.89 12.25
CA GLU A 587 -22.23 -14.65 11.56
C GLU A 587 -23.46 -13.80 11.19
N LEU A 588 -23.92 -12.92 12.10
CA LEU A 588 -25.15 -12.15 11.91
C LEU A 588 -24.96 -10.96 10.97
N CYS A 589 -23.72 -10.52 10.73
CA CYS A 589 -23.39 -9.38 9.86
C CYS A 589 -23.95 -9.50 8.42
N VAL A 590 -24.14 -8.37 7.73
CA VAL A 590 -24.91 -8.27 6.46
C VAL A 590 -24.14 -7.63 5.29
N GLY A 591 -22.88 -7.24 5.48
CA GLY A 591 -22.03 -6.74 4.39
C GLY A 591 -21.86 -7.78 3.27
N ALA A 592 -21.89 -7.30 2.02
CA ALA A 592 -21.82 -8.17 0.85
C ALA A 592 -20.37 -8.58 0.52
N ASN A 593 -20.19 -9.85 0.14
CA ASN A 593 -18.90 -10.47 -0.18
C ASN A 593 -17.86 -10.20 0.94
N ASP A 594 -16.66 -9.74 0.59
CA ASP A 594 -15.60 -9.43 1.54
C ASP A 594 -15.90 -8.33 2.57
N ASN A 595 -16.98 -7.57 2.38
CA ASN A 595 -17.39 -6.53 3.31
C ASN A 595 -18.16 -7.08 4.52
N LYS A 596 -18.51 -8.37 4.54
CA LYS A 596 -19.15 -8.98 5.73
C LYS A 596 -18.23 -8.83 6.94
N CYS A 597 -18.76 -8.26 8.02
CA CYS A 597 -18.04 -7.96 9.25
C CYS A 597 -16.89 -6.94 9.09
N ALA A 598 -16.85 -6.15 8.01
CA ALA A 598 -15.84 -5.10 7.84
C ALA A 598 -16.10 -3.92 8.80
N ALA A 599 -15.04 -3.36 9.41
CA ALA A 599 -15.12 -2.26 10.36
C ALA A 599 -15.39 -0.87 9.71
N ASN A 600 -16.25 -0.81 8.69
CA ASN A 600 -16.60 0.42 8.00
C ASN A 600 -18.03 0.38 7.41
N THR A 601 -18.47 1.49 6.83
CA THR A 601 -19.84 1.73 6.33
C THR A 601 -20.28 0.85 5.14
N LYS A 602 -19.46 -0.09 4.67
CA LYS A 602 -19.86 -1.16 3.73
C LYS A 602 -20.52 -2.36 4.42
N GLU A 603 -20.36 -2.49 5.75
CA GLU A 603 -21.11 -3.41 6.60
C GLU A 603 -22.39 -2.71 7.09
N GLY A 604 -23.57 -3.26 6.75
CA GLY A 604 -24.85 -2.65 7.07
C GLY A 604 -25.18 -2.61 8.57
N PHE A 605 -24.50 -3.43 9.38
CA PHE A 605 -24.61 -3.44 10.84
C PHE A 605 -23.47 -2.67 11.55
N TYR A 606 -22.66 -1.88 10.83
CA TYR A 606 -21.60 -1.06 11.43
C TYR A 606 -22.11 0.20 12.17
N SER A 607 -21.36 0.63 13.18
CA SER A 607 -21.63 1.83 13.99
C SER A 607 -22.93 1.77 14.79
N TYR A 608 -23.30 2.88 15.45
CA TYR A 608 -24.44 2.95 16.38
C TYR A 608 -25.77 2.51 15.74
N THR A 609 -26.15 3.12 14.63
CA THR A 609 -27.38 2.78 13.89
C THR A 609 -27.36 1.32 13.39
N GLY A 610 -26.22 0.84 12.88
CA GLY A 610 -26.11 -0.54 12.40
C GLY A 610 -26.22 -1.59 13.51
N ALA A 611 -25.68 -1.32 14.70
CA ALA A 611 -25.82 -2.21 15.85
C ALA A 611 -27.26 -2.29 16.37
N LEU A 612 -27.98 -1.16 16.41
CA LEU A 612 -29.42 -1.17 16.73
C LEU A 612 -30.24 -1.89 15.64
N ARG A 613 -29.92 -1.67 14.36
CA ARG A 613 -30.54 -2.41 13.25
C ARG A 613 -30.30 -3.91 13.34
N CYS A 614 -29.09 -4.31 13.73
CA CYS A 614 -28.74 -5.71 14.01
C CYS A 614 -29.64 -6.30 15.12
N LEU A 615 -29.88 -5.56 16.21
CA LEU A 615 -30.85 -5.98 17.23
C LEU A 615 -32.24 -6.16 16.60
N VAL A 616 -32.77 -5.16 15.89
CA VAL A 616 -34.09 -5.24 15.25
C VAL A 616 -34.22 -6.48 14.36
N GLU A 617 -33.29 -6.70 13.44
CA GLU A 617 -33.38 -7.74 12.41
C GLU A 617 -32.98 -9.16 12.86
N LYS A 618 -31.99 -9.32 13.77
CA LYS A 618 -31.38 -10.64 14.06
C LYS A 618 -30.94 -10.91 15.50
N GLY A 619 -30.59 -9.87 16.26
CA GLY A 619 -29.97 -9.99 17.59
C GLY A 619 -30.95 -10.02 18.75
N ASP A 620 -30.42 -10.34 19.92
CA ASP A 620 -31.12 -10.31 21.21
C ASP A 620 -30.76 -9.05 22.02
N VAL A 621 -29.49 -8.60 21.92
CA VAL A 621 -28.95 -7.41 22.59
C VAL A 621 -28.08 -6.56 21.66
N ALA A 622 -28.20 -5.23 21.71
CA ALA A 622 -27.28 -4.29 21.07
C ALA A 622 -26.54 -3.42 22.09
N PHE A 623 -25.23 -3.32 21.91
CA PHE A 623 -24.37 -2.46 22.72
C PHE A 623 -24.13 -1.13 21.97
N VAL A 624 -24.73 -0.05 22.47
CA VAL A 624 -24.80 1.27 21.78
C VAL A 624 -24.72 2.42 22.79
N ARG A 625 -24.86 3.67 22.33
CA ARG A 625 -25.06 4.83 23.21
C ARG A 625 -26.55 5.03 23.51
N ASP A 626 -26.85 5.58 24.68
CA ASP A 626 -28.19 5.98 25.14
C ASP A 626 -29.09 6.54 24.03
N LYS A 627 -28.61 7.56 23.32
CA LYS A 627 -29.38 8.28 22.29
C LYS A 627 -29.64 7.49 21.01
N THR A 628 -29.00 6.33 20.81
CA THR A 628 -29.13 5.58 19.55
C THR A 628 -30.54 5.08 19.29
N VAL A 629 -31.31 4.72 20.32
CA VAL A 629 -32.72 4.34 20.13
C VAL A 629 -33.53 5.57 19.72
N GLU A 630 -33.48 6.66 20.49
CA GLU A 630 -34.19 7.90 20.16
C GLU A 630 -33.83 8.47 18.78
N GLU A 631 -32.59 8.33 18.33
CA GLU A 631 -32.12 8.76 17.00
C GLU A 631 -32.71 7.91 15.85
N ASN A 632 -33.26 6.72 16.13
CA ASN A 632 -33.71 5.74 15.13
C ASN A 632 -35.16 5.25 15.30
N THR A 633 -35.91 5.72 16.29
CA THR A 633 -37.33 5.41 16.52
C THR A 633 -38.21 6.65 16.37
N ASP A 634 -39.53 6.49 16.57
CA ASP A 634 -40.52 7.57 16.62
C ASP A 634 -40.54 8.42 15.33
N GLY A 635 -40.33 7.75 14.18
CA GLY A 635 -40.25 8.38 12.86
C GLY A 635 -38.98 9.20 12.59
N LYS A 636 -38.04 9.31 13.54
CA LYS A 636 -36.84 10.17 13.39
C LYS A 636 -35.83 9.63 12.37
N ASN A 637 -35.75 8.31 12.17
CA ASN A 637 -35.03 7.70 11.05
C ASN A 637 -36.03 7.26 9.95
N PRO A 638 -36.01 7.90 8.76
CA PRO A 638 -36.95 7.62 7.67
C PRO A 638 -36.49 6.49 6.73
N GLU A 639 -35.66 5.54 7.19
CA GLU A 639 -35.34 4.30 6.47
C GLU A 639 -36.39 3.18 6.68
N PRO A 640 -36.60 2.27 5.71
CA PRO A 640 -37.69 1.29 5.76
C PRO A 640 -37.68 0.32 6.96
N TRP A 641 -36.52 0.06 7.56
CA TRP A 641 -36.38 -0.82 8.73
C TRP A 641 -36.65 -0.10 10.06
N ALA A 642 -36.63 1.25 10.07
CA ALA A 642 -36.66 2.09 11.26
C ALA A 642 -37.91 2.98 11.37
N LYS A 643 -38.50 3.35 10.22
CA LYS A 643 -39.62 4.29 10.09
C LYS A 643 -40.78 4.06 11.07
N ASP A 644 -41.09 2.79 11.32
CA ASP A 644 -42.28 2.34 12.04
C ASP A 644 -41.97 1.73 13.43
N LEU A 645 -40.76 1.98 13.97
CA LEU A 645 -40.34 1.54 15.31
C LEU A 645 -40.69 2.58 16.41
N SER A 646 -41.17 2.12 17.56
CA SER A 646 -41.37 2.96 18.76
C SER A 646 -40.14 2.90 19.68
N SER A 647 -39.82 4.01 20.35
CA SER A 647 -38.85 4.00 21.46
C SER A 647 -39.31 3.14 22.64
N GLU A 648 -40.61 2.85 22.75
CA GLU A 648 -41.20 2.03 23.80
C GLU A 648 -41.10 0.51 23.54
N ASP A 649 -40.70 0.10 22.34
CA ASP A 649 -40.43 -1.31 21.98
C ASP A 649 -39.11 -1.83 22.58
N PHE A 650 -38.31 -0.94 23.19
CA PHE A 650 -36.95 -1.19 23.67
C PHE A 650 -36.78 -0.86 25.15
N GLU A 651 -35.88 -1.60 25.80
CA GLU A 651 -35.50 -1.40 27.20
C GLU A 651 -33.98 -1.52 27.35
N LEU A 652 -33.46 -0.95 28.44
CA LEU A 652 -32.04 -0.99 28.81
C LEU A 652 -31.81 -2.08 29.86
N LEU A 653 -30.71 -2.81 29.75
CA LEU A 653 -30.25 -3.73 30.79
C LEU A 653 -29.35 -2.99 31.79
N CYS A 654 -29.70 -3.09 33.07
CA CYS A 654 -28.95 -2.48 34.16
C CYS A 654 -28.00 -3.51 34.80
N LEU A 655 -26.89 -3.06 35.40
CA LEU A 655 -25.82 -3.95 35.88
C LEU A 655 -26.22 -4.85 37.07
N ASP A 656 -27.26 -4.45 37.81
CA ASP A 656 -27.89 -5.23 38.88
C ASP A 656 -28.78 -6.39 38.36
N GLY A 657 -29.04 -6.45 37.06
CA GLY A 657 -29.95 -7.40 36.43
C GLY A 657 -31.38 -6.88 36.25
N SER A 658 -31.67 -5.64 36.65
CA SER A 658 -32.95 -4.98 36.35
C SER A 658 -33.02 -4.48 34.90
N ARG A 659 -34.20 -3.98 34.52
CA ARG A 659 -34.49 -3.40 33.19
C ARG A 659 -35.15 -2.03 33.38
N ALA A 660 -34.79 -1.06 32.54
CA ALA A 660 -35.33 0.30 32.61
C ALA A 660 -35.77 0.82 31.22
N PRO A 661 -36.69 1.80 31.15
CA PRO A 661 -36.99 2.50 29.91
C PRO A 661 -35.77 3.21 29.33
N VAL A 662 -35.70 3.35 28.00
CA VAL A 662 -34.63 4.06 27.27
C VAL A 662 -34.32 5.45 27.85
N LYS A 663 -35.36 6.17 28.28
CA LYS A 663 -35.28 7.52 28.84
C LYS A 663 -34.57 7.59 30.20
N GLU A 664 -34.35 6.46 30.88
CA GLU A 664 -33.69 6.38 32.20
C GLU A 664 -32.22 5.93 32.12
N ALA A 665 -31.58 6.07 30.95
CA ALA A 665 -30.17 5.73 30.73
C ALA A 665 -29.19 6.36 31.74
N GLU A 666 -29.49 7.51 32.33
CA GLU A 666 -28.66 8.11 33.38
C GLU A 666 -28.62 7.27 34.67
N LYS A 667 -29.68 6.51 34.99
CA LYS A 667 -29.72 5.55 36.10
C LYS A 667 -29.32 4.13 35.67
N CYS A 668 -29.65 3.75 34.43
CA CYS A 668 -29.43 2.42 33.89
C CYS A 668 -28.46 2.44 32.69
N HIS A 669 -27.17 2.32 32.99
CA HIS A 669 -26.11 2.21 31.99
C HIS A 669 -24.97 1.29 32.44
N LEU A 670 -24.13 0.88 31.49
CA LEU A 670 -22.94 0.06 31.74
C LEU A 670 -21.74 0.91 32.18
N ALA A 671 -21.54 2.06 31.53
CA ALA A 671 -20.57 3.08 31.92
C ALA A 671 -20.88 4.44 31.26
N ARG A 672 -20.37 5.53 31.82
CA ARG A 672 -20.33 6.83 31.13
C ARG A 672 -19.23 6.82 30.07
N GLY A 673 -19.56 7.14 28.83
CA GLY A 673 -18.59 7.12 27.73
C GLY A 673 -17.82 8.44 27.62
N PRO A 674 -16.47 8.43 27.45
CA PRO A 674 -15.75 9.62 27.03
C PRO A 674 -16.20 10.06 25.63
N ASN A 675 -16.42 11.36 25.46
CA ASN A 675 -16.75 12.01 24.20
C ASN A 675 -15.74 11.61 23.10
N HIS A 676 -16.20 11.54 21.85
CA HIS A 676 -15.31 11.35 20.69
C HIS A 676 -14.38 12.56 20.55
N ALA A 677 -13.14 12.35 20.09
CA ALA A 677 -12.13 13.40 20.03
C ALA A 677 -11.34 13.38 18.73
N VAL A 678 -11.05 14.58 18.22
CA VAL A 678 -10.12 14.79 17.11
C VAL A 678 -8.70 14.56 17.59
N VAL A 679 -7.97 13.66 16.94
CA VAL A 679 -6.54 13.43 17.20
C VAL A 679 -5.68 13.96 16.06
N SER A 680 -4.43 14.30 16.36
CA SER A 680 -3.40 14.66 15.39
C SER A 680 -1.99 14.33 15.91
N ARG A 681 -0.97 14.49 15.08
CA ARG A 681 0.43 14.50 15.55
C ARG A 681 0.73 15.79 16.32
N ARG A 682 1.74 15.76 17.19
CA ARG A 682 2.14 16.94 18.00
C ARG A 682 2.57 18.14 17.15
N ASP A 683 3.20 17.92 15.99
CA ASP A 683 3.62 18.95 15.02
C ASP A 683 2.46 19.70 14.35
N LYS A 684 1.29 19.06 14.22
CA LYS A 684 0.11 19.64 13.57
C LYS A 684 -1.01 20.02 14.55
N ALA A 685 -0.94 19.58 15.81
CA ALA A 685 -2.01 19.74 16.80
C ALA A 685 -2.52 21.19 16.94
N ASP A 686 -1.64 22.18 17.04
CA ASP A 686 -2.06 23.58 17.18
C ASP A 686 -2.68 24.15 15.89
N CYS A 687 -2.10 23.82 14.74
CA CYS A 687 -2.62 24.18 13.42
C CYS A 687 -4.02 23.57 13.16
N VAL A 688 -4.20 22.29 13.49
CA VAL A 688 -5.50 21.60 13.46
C VAL A 688 -6.51 22.28 14.39
N ARG A 689 -6.10 22.72 15.59
CA ARG A 689 -7.00 23.37 16.54
C ARG A 689 -7.55 24.69 16.01
N GLU A 690 -6.71 25.54 15.40
CA GLU A 690 -7.15 26.84 14.92
C GLU A 690 -7.98 26.75 13.63
N ILE A 691 -7.61 25.89 12.67
CA ILE A 691 -8.44 25.63 11.48
C ILE A 691 -9.82 25.08 11.90
N LEU A 692 -9.89 24.10 12.80
CA LEU A 692 -11.18 23.54 13.22
C LEU A 692 -12.04 24.56 13.98
N LYS A 693 -11.45 25.45 14.79
CA LYS A 693 -12.16 26.60 15.39
C LYS A 693 -12.74 27.53 14.30
N ASN A 694 -11.96 27.85 13.27
CA ASN A 694 -12.39 28.73 12.18
C ASN A 694 -13.51 28.10 11.34
N GLN A 695 -13.33 26.85 10.89
CA GLN A 695 -14.33 26.07 10.17
C GLN A 695 -15.65 25.92 10.95
N GLN A 696 -15.58 25.69 12.27
CA GLN A 696 -16.76 25.65 13.15
C GLN A 696 -17.44 27.02 13.32
N ARG A 697 -16.71 28.14 13.23
CA ARG A 697 -17.29 29.49 13.30
C ARG A 697 -17.93 29.90 11.97
N SER A 698 -17.27 29.62 10.85
CA SER A 698 -17.77 29.89 9.50
C SER A 698 -19.08 29.15 9.22
N ASN A 699 -19.10 27.82 9.43
CA ASN A 699 -20.31 27.01 9.29
C ASN A 699 -21.43 27.32 10.31
N ARG A 700 -21.18 28.16 11.33
CA ARG A 700 -22.21 28.68 12.25
C ARG A 700 -22.72 30.08 11.90
N ARG A 701 -22.10 30.78 10.93
CA ARG A 701 -22.48 32.15 10.52
C ARG A 701 -22.74 32.35 9.03
N GLY A 702 -22.53 31.34 8.19
CA GLY A 702 -23.09 31.32 6.84
C GLY A 702 -24.63 31.47 6.85
N PRO A 703 -25.25 32.01 5.78
CA PRO A 703 -26.69 32.24 5.75
C PRO A 703 -27.46 30.93 5.93
N ARG A 704 -28.35 30.91 6.92
CA ARG A 704 -29.08 29.70 7.37
C ARG A 704 -29.79 28.95 6.24
N VAL A 705 -30.18 29.65 5.17
CA VAL A 705 -30.79 29.09 3.96
C VAL A 705 -29.99 27.90 3.42
N LEU A 706 -28.66 28.04 3.28
CA LEU A 706 -27.81 27.00 2.67
C LEU A 706 -27.66 25.77 3.59
N TRP A 707 -27.44 25.99 4.88
CA TRP A 707 -27.24 24.89 5.85
C TRP A 707 -28.55 24.24 6.34
N GLN A 708 -29.71 24.89 6.17
CA GLN A 708 -31.03 24.28 6.43
C GLN A 708 -31.61 23.58 5.19
N LEU A 709 -31.23 23.96 3.97
CA LEU A 709 -31.57 23.20 2.76
C LEU A 709 -30.95 21.79 2.76
N ILE A 710 -29.78 21.60 3.39
CA ILE A 710 -29.08 20.31 3.49
C ILE A 710 -29.13 19.75 4.93
N ARG A 711 -30.26 19.94 5.64
CA ARG A 711 -30.58 19.11 6.82
C ARG A 711 -32.00 18.56 6.74
N SER A 712 -32.10 17.35 6.20
CA SER A 712 -33.33 16.53 6.13
C SER A 712 -34.50 17.07 5.29
N ARG A 713 -34.23 17.85 4.24
CA ARG A 713 -35.02 17.68 3.00
C ARG A 713 -34.31 16.67 2.11
N ARG A 714 -34.88 15.47 2.00
CA ARG A 714 -34.45 14.47 1.01
C ARG A 714 -34.67 15.06 -0.38
N SER A 715 -33.60 15.54 -1.02
CA SER A 715 -33.62 15.77 -2.46
C SER A 715 -33.95 14.43 -3.14
N SER A 716 -34.89 14.45 -4.08
CA SER A 716 -35.13 13.30 -4.95
C SER A 716 -33.90 13.12 -5.84
N GLN A 717 -33.04 12.16 -5.50
CA GLN A 717 -31.72 11.98 -6.12
C GLN A 717 -31.86 11.63 -7.62
N ARG A 718 -31.88 12.69 -8.44
CA ARG A 718 -31.80 12.68 -9.89
C ARG A 718 -30.33 12.66 -10.28
N ALA A 719 -29.86 11.55 -10.84
CA ALA A 719 -28.49 11.37 -11.28
C ALA A 719 -28.29 11.86 -12.72
N VAL A 720 -27.14 12.46 -12.99
CA VAL A 720 -26.61 12.71 -14.34
C VAL A 720 -25.38 11.84 -14.52
N LEU A 721 -25.29 11.11 -15.62
CA LEU A 721 -24.14 10.24 -15.92
C LEU A 721 -23.21 10.94 -16.91
N LEU A 722 -21.91 11.03 -16.59
CA LEU A 722 -20.87 11.54 -17.48
C LEU A 722 -20.02 10.37 -18.01
N VAL A 723 -20.15 10.05 -19.29
CA VAL A 723 -19.58 8.87 -19.94
C VAL A 723 -18.84 9.24 -21.23
N GLY A 724 -18.10 8.32 -21.84
CA GLY A 724 -17.27 8.55 -23.04
C GLY A 724 -15.91 7.85 -22.96
N LEU A 725 -15.16 7.79 -24.06
CA LEU A 725 -13.85 7.11 -24.12
C LEU A 725 -12.77 7.75 -23.24
N CYS A 726 -11.66 7.05 -23.02
CA CYS A 726 -10.47 7.61 -22.37
C CYS A 726 -9.96 8.86 -23.13
N ASP A 727 -9.27 9.75 -22.41
CA ASP A 727 -8.83 11.08 -22.86
C ASP A 727 -9.92 12.05 -23.41
N SER A 728 -11.21 11.69 -23.53
CA SER A 728 -12.25 12.64 -23.98
C SER A 728 -12.53 13.84 -23.05
N GLY A 729 -11.73 14.01 -21.99
CA GLY A 729 -11.76 15.17 -21.10
C GLY A 729 -12.84 15.13 -20.02
N LYS A 730 -13.51 13.98 -19.82
CA LYS A 730 -14.57 13.77 -18.81
C LYS A 730 -14.22 14.35 -17.43
N THR A 731 -13.05 14.03 -16.90
CA THR A 731 -12.62 14.45 -15.55
C THR A 731 -12.44 15.96 -15.46
N LEU A 732 -11.82 16.58 -16.46
CA LEU A 732 -11.68 18.03 -16.54
C LEU A 732 -13.04 18.73 -16.68
N LEU A 733 -13.93 18.20 -17.53
CA LEU A 733 -15.28 18.73 -17.74
C LEU A 733 -16.14 18.63 -16.47
N PHE A 734 -16.06 17.52 -15.73
CA PHE A 734 -16.69 17.33 -14.43
C PHE A 734 -16.21 18.35 -13.39
N VAL A 735 -14.89 18.53 -13.27
CA VAL A 735 -14.29 19.51 -12.36
C VAL A 735 -14.70 20.93 -12.76
N ARG A 736 -14.72 21.26 -14.06
CA ARG A 736 -15.12 22.58 -14.56
C ARG A 736 -16.60 22.87 -14.25
N LEU A 737 -17.50 21.91 -14.49
CA LEU A 737 -18.93 22.04 -14.18
C LEU A 737 -19.24 22.16 -12.67
N LEU A 738 -18.39 21.61 -11.79
CA LEU A 738 -18.57 21.68 -10.33
C LEU A 738 -17.90 22.89 -9.68
N THR A 739 -16.82 23.42 -10.27
CA THR A 739 -15.96 24.42 -9.59
C THR A 739 -15.68 25.68 -10.40
N GLY A 740 -15.93 25.68 -11.71
CA GLY A 740 -15.50 26.72 -12.66
C GLY A 740 -14.00 26.75 -12.95
N LEU A 741 -13.17 26.02 -12.19
CA LEU A 741 -11.70 26.09 -12.22
C LEU A 741 -11.07 25.03 -13.14
N TYR A 742 -9.98 25.42 -13.80
CA TYR A 742 -9.09 24.48 -14.49
C TYR A 742 -8.31 23.61 -13.49
N ARG A 743 -8.05 22.35 -13.86
CA ARG A 743 -7.16 21.42 -13.15
C ARG A 743 -6.51 20.49 -14.16
N ASP A 744 -5.21 20.26 -14.05
CA ASP A 744 -4.56 19.20 -14.82
C ASP A 744 -5.07 17.83 -14.39
N THR A 745 -5.47 17.01 -15.37
CA THR A 745 -5.98 15.65 -15.15
C THR A 745 -5.07 14.66 -15.87
N GLN A 746 -4.41 13.78 -15.12
CA GLN A 746 -3.62 12.69 -15.67
C GLN A 746 -4.52 11.49 -16.02
N THR A 747 -4.12 10.72 -17.03
CA THR A 747 -4.74 9.41 -17.32
C THR A 747 -4.30 8.37 -16.30
N SER A 748 -5.20 7.44 -15.96
CA SER A 748 -4.87 6.33 -15.06
C SER A 748 -3.96 5.31 -15.77
N ILE A 749 -2.99 4.76 -15.04
CA ILE A 749 -2.13 3.67 -15.53
C ILE A 749 -2.91 2.33 -15.58
N THR A 750 -4.05 2.24 -14.88
CA THR A 750 -4.92 1.06 -14.85
C THR A 750 -6.37 1.41 -15.21
N ASP A 751 -7.02 0.58 -16.02
CA ASP A 751 -8.41 0.78 -16.44
C ASP A 751 -9.39 0.71 -15.28
N SER A 752 -10.04 1.85 -15.00
CA SER A 752 -11.03 1.99 -13.93
C SER A 752 -12.43 1.58 -14.42
N SER A 753 -12.71 0.28 -14.43
CA SER A 753 -14.04 -0.26 -14.76
C SER A 753 -14.90 -0.50 -13.51
N ALA A 754 -16.19 -0.16 -13.57
CA ALA A 754 -17.14 -0.35 -12.46
C ALA A 754 -18.57 -0.57 -12.97
N THR A 755 -19.22 -1.65 -12.53
CA THR A 755 -20.59 -2.01 -12.97
C THR A 755 -21.66 -1.24 -12.20
N TYR A 756 -22.04 -0.05 -12.68
CA TYR A 756 -23.08 0.76 -12.05
C TYR A 756 -24.49 0.20 -12.33
N LYS A 757 -25.04 -0.58 -11.39
CA LYS A 757 -26.43 -1.08 -11.45
C LYS A 757 -27.43 0.05 -11.19
N VAL A 758 -27.93 0.67 -12.25
CA VAL A 758 -28.94 1.73 -12.21
C VAL A 758 -30.24 1.24 -11.58
N ASN A 759 -30.69 1.89 -10.51
CA ASN A 759 -32.08 1.78 -10.07
C ASN A 759 -32.96 2.65 -11.00
N SER A 760 -33.84 2.01 -11.76
CA SER A 760 -34.33 2.45 -13.08
C SER A 760 -35.22 3.71 -13.13
N ASN A 761 -35.46 4.35 -11.99
CA ASN A 761 -36.18 5.64 -11.90
C ASN A 761 -35.26 6.83 -11.54
N ARG A 762 -33.94 6.65 -11.35
CA ARG A 762 -33.06 7.69 -10.77
C ARG A 762 -32.20 8.48 -11.76
N VAL A 763 -31.84 7.94 -12.93
CA VAL A 763 -31.01 8.67 -13.92
C VAL A 763 -31.91 9.58 -14.75
N ARG A 764 -31.64 10.88 -14.78
CA ARG A 764 -32.44 11.87 -15.53
C ARG A 764 -31.76 12.34 -16.82
N ALA A 765 -30.44 12.35 -16.84
CA ALA A 765 -29.66 12.72 -18.03
C ALA A 765 -28.40 11.88 -18.20
N VAL A 766 -27.95 11.75 -19.45
CA VAL A 766 -26.68 11.16 -19.85
C VAL A 766 -25.91 12.16 -20.70
N VAL A 767 -24.67 12.45 -20.33
CA VAL A 767 -23.73 13.32 -21.06
C VAL A 767 -22.62 12.42 -21.59
N PHE A 768 -22.61 12.19 -22.90
CA PHE A 768 -21.63 11.36 -23.60
C PHE A 768 -20.56 12.26 -24.23
N VAL A 769 -19.37 12.27 -23.63
CA VAL A 769 -18.26 13.19 -23.97
C VAL A 769 -17.35 12.57 -25.02
N VAL A 770 -17.25 13.25 -26.17
CA VAL A 770 -16.44 12.86 -27.33
C VAL A 770 -15.22 13.76 -27.43
N ASP A 771 -14.05 13.20 -27.70
CA ASP A 771 -12.88 13.97 -28.12
C ASP A 771 -13.07 14.40 -29.58
N SER A 772 -13.31 15.67 -29.83
CA SER A 772 -13.58 16.15 -31.19
C SER A 772 -12.32 16.22 -32.06
N ALA A 773 -11.12 16.23 -31.46
CA ALA A 773 -9.84 16.37 -32.15
C ALA A 773 -9.26 15.02 -32.59
N SER A 774 -9.40 13.97 -31.77
CA SER A 774 -9.00 12.61 -32.12
C SER A 774 -10.08 11.83 -32.89
N PHE A 775 -11.35 12.26 -32.80
CA PHE A 775 -12.56 11.58 -33.33
C PHE A 775 -12.39 10.84 -34.66
N GLN A 776 -11.71 11.44 -35.64
CA GLN A 776 -11.53 10.86 -36.97
C GLN A 776 -10.78 9.51 -36.97
N ARG A 777 -10.02 9.21 -35.89
CA ARG A 777 -9.32 7.94 -35.66
C ARG A 777 -10.15 6.96 -34.82
N GLU A 778 -10.86 7.47 -33.81
CA GLU A 778 -11.59 6.70 -32.79
C GLU A 778 -13.08 6.46 -33.15
N VAL A 779 -13.54 6.94 -34.31
CA VAL A 779 -14.96 6.95 -34.71
C VAL A 779 -15.69 5.60 -34.50
N LYS A 780 -14.99 4.47 -34.67
CA LYS A 780 -15.54 3.12 -34.45
C LYS A 780 -15.75 2.81 -32.97
N ASP A 781 -14.73 3.07 -32.15
CA ASP A 781 -14.75 2.81 -30.71
C ASP A 781 -15.75 3.73 -30.01
N VAL A 782 -15.85 4.99 -30.46
CA VAL A 782 -16.87 5.95 -30.01
C VAL A 782 -18.27 5.47 -30.41
N ALA A 783 -18.46 4.99 -31.65
CA ALA A 783 -19.75 4.50 -32.12
C ALA A 783 -20.19 3.20 -31.42
N GLU A 784 -19.27 2.27 -31.14
CA GLU A 784 -19.59 1.02 -30.43
C GLU A 784 -19.94 1.29 -28.96
N PHE A 785 -19.19 2.15 -28.27
CA PHE A 785 -19.54 2.51 -26.89
C PHE A 785 -20.85 3.31 -26.83
N LEU A 786 -21.07 4.23 -27.77
CA LEU A 786 -22.34 4.95 -27.88
C LEU A 786 -23.52 4.01 -28.20
N TYR A 787 -23.34 3.01 -29.07
CA TYR A 787 -24.36 2.00 -29.36
C TYR A 787 -24.82 1.30 -28.08
N GLN A 788 -23.86 0.89 -27.23
CA GLN A 788 -24.16 0.25 -25.96
C GLN A 788 -24.91 1.19 -25.01
N VAL A 789 -24.41 2.43 -24.82
CA VAL A 789 -25.06 3.46 -23.98
C VAL A 789 -26.47 3.77 -24.46
N LEU A 790 -26.73 3.81 -25.77
CA LEU A 790 -28.06 4.04 -26.33
C LEU A 790 -29.01 2.88 -26.04
N VAL A 791 -28.60 1.63 -26.31
CA VAL A 791 -29.42 0.43 -26.02
C VAL A 791 -29.78 0.35 -24.55
N ASP A 792 -28.81 0.54 -23.65
CA ASP A 792 -29.02 0.51 -22.20
C ASP A 792 -29.93 1.66 -21.74
N SER A 793 -29.80 2.85 -22.35
CA SER A 793 -30.61 4.04 -21.97
C SER A 793 -32.08 3.92 -22.33
N MET A 794 -32.45 3.33 -23.48
CA MET A 794 -33.87 3.08 -23.79
C MET A 794 -34.44 1.83 -23.10
N GLY A 795 -33.60 1.01 -22.45
CA GLY A 795 -34.05 0.00 -21.48
C GLY A 795 -34.58 0.58 -20.17
N LEU A 796 -34.36 1.88 -19.91
CA LEU A 796 -34.82 2.57 -18.70
C LEU A 796 -36.24 3.11 -18.87
N LYS A 797 -37.14 2.76 -17.94
CA LYS A 797 -38.56 3.15 -17.92
C LYS A 797 -38.80 4.68 -17.90
N ASN A 798 -37.78 5.46 -17.60
CA ASN A 798 -37.86 6.92 -17.44
C ASN A 798 -37.21 7.71 -18.59
N ALA A 799 -36.71 7.04 -19.65
CA ALA A 799 -36.23 7.64 -20.90
C ALA A 799 -35.36 8.91 -20.70
N PRO A 800 -34.15 8.80 -20.15
CA PRO A 800 -33.32 9.95 -19.80
C PRO A 800 -32.95 10.79 -21.04
N SER A 801 -32.85 12.10 -20.86
CA SER A 801 -32.36 13.00 -21.92
C SER A 801 -30.87 12.77 -22.15
N LEU A 802 -30.43 12.67 -23.40
CA LEU A 802 -29.06 12.38 -23.74
C LEU A 802 -28.44 13.53 -24.54
N VAL A 803 -27.22 13.91 -24.21
CA VAL A 803 -26.42 14.86 -24.98
C VAL A 803 -25.07 14.27 -25.34
N ILE A 804 -24.64 14.51 -26.57
CA ILE A 804 -23.29 14.20 -27.04
C ILE A 804 -22.50 15.51 -26.98
N ALA A 805 -21.58 15.58 -26.02
CA ALA A 805 -20.75 16.74 -25.75
C ALA A 805 -19.43 16.61 -26.52
N CYS A 806 -19.34 17.32 -27.65
CA CYS A 806 -18.19 17.36 -28.54
C CYS A 806 -17.13 18.29 -27.93
N ASN A 807 -16.25 17.72 -27.10
CA ASN A 807 -15.25 18.42 -26.29
C ASN A 807 -13.92 18.63 -27.04
N LYS A 808 -13.01 19.42 -26.47
CA LYS A 808 -11.70 19.84 -27.03
C LYS A 808 -11.79 20.72 -28.30
N GLN A 809 -12.84 21.54 -28.42
CA GLN A 809 -12.99 22.51 -29.54
C GLN A 809 -11.95 23.64 -29.53
N ASP A 810 -11.12 23.76 -28.48
CA ASP A 810 -9.92 24.60 -28.43
C ASP A 810 -8.78 24.10 -29.35
N ILE A 811 -8.86 22.87 -29.86
CA ILE A 811 -7.86 22.28 -30.74
C ILE A 811 -8.27 22.48 -32.20
N ALA A 812 -7.43 23.14 -33.01
CA ALA A 812 -7.73 23.50 -34.41
C ALA A 812 -8.04 22.33 -35.38
N MET A 813 -7.84 21.07 -34.97
CA MET A 813 -8.18 19.87 -35.74
C MET A 813 -9.57 19.30 -35.42
N ALA A 814 -10.25 19.86 -34.41
CA ALA A 814 -11.54 19.42 -33.89
C ALA A 814 -12.64 19.37 -34.96
N LYS A 815 -13.55 18.40 -34.80
CA LYS A 815 -14.73 18.25 -35.64
C LYS A 815 -15.93 18.93 -35.00
N SER A 816 -16.72 19.61 -35.81
CA SER A 816 -18.00 20.17 -35.38
C SER A 816 -19.00 19.06 -35.04
N ALA A 817 -19.92 19.35 -34.14
CA ALA A 817 -21.01 18.48 -33.72
C ALA A 817 -21.80 17.92 -34.91
N LYS A 818 -22.03 18.74 -35.94
CA LYS A 818 -22.73 18.32 -37.17
C LYS A 818 -21.96 17.24 -37.94
N LEU A 819 -20.63 17.33 -38.03
CA LEU A 819 -19.81 16.32 -38.70
C LEU A 819 -19.66 15.06 -37.85
N ILE A 820 -19.54 15.21 -36.52
CA ILE A 820 -19.54 14.10 -35.57
C ILE A 820 -20.85 13.32 -35.67
N GLN A 821 -22.00 14.00 -35.68
CA GLN A 821 -23.32 13.38 -35.88
C GLN A 821 -23.35 12.56 -37.18
N GLN A 822 -23.00 13.15 -38.32
CA GLN A 822 -23.06 12.46 -39.62
C GLN A 822 -22.14 11.22 -39.70
N GLN A 823 -20.96 11.29 -39.09
CA GLN A 823 -20.05 10.13 -39.02
C GLN A 823 -20.56 9.05 -38.05
N LEU A 824 -21.11 9.43 -36.89
CA LEU A 824 -21.75 8.49 -35.97
C LEU A 824 -22.99 7.84 -36.58
N GLU A 825 -23.83 8.57 -37.31
CA GLU A 825 -25.02 8.02 -37.98
C GLU A 825 -24.64 6.92 -38.98
N LYS A 826 -23.56 7.13 -39.75
CA LYS A 826 -23.01 6.15 -40.68
C LYS A 826 -22.43 4.92 -39.99
N GLU A 827 -21.60 5.07 -38.95
CA GLU A 827 -21.02 3.92 -38.25
C GLU A 827 -22.07 3.17 -37.40
N LEU A 828 -23.03 3.85 -36.77
CA LEU A 828 -24.16 3.22 -36.07
C LEU A 828 -25.08 2.45 -37.04
N ASN A 829 -25.30 2.95 -38.26
CA ASN A 829 -25.99 2.19 -39.30
C ASN A 829 -25.24 0.89 -39.64
N THR A 830 -23.91 0.97 -39.78
CA THR A 830 -23.04 -0.18 -40.05
C THR A 830 -23.06 -1.20 -38.90
N LEU A 831 -22.86 -0.75 -37.65
CA LEU A 831 -22.92 -1.58 -36.44
C LEU A 831 -24.29 -2.24 -36.25
N ARG A 832 -25.38 -1.54 -36.56
CA ARG A 832 -26.74 -2.08 -36.54
C ARG A 832 -26.90 -3.20 -37.56
N VAL A 833 -26.43 -3.01 -38.80
CA VAL A 833 -26.54 -4.02 -39.85
C VAL A 833 -25.71 -5.25 -39.50
N THR A 834 -24.44 -5.09 -39.10
CA THR A 834 -23.56 -6.22 -38.74
C THR A 834 -24.06 -6.99 -37.53
N ARG A 835 -24.44 -6.32 -36.43
CA ARG A 835 -25.03 -6.99 -35.26
C ARG A 835 -26.37 -7.67 -35.57
N SER A 836 -27.13 -7.20 -36.57
CA SER A 836 -28.37 -7.86 -37.02
C SER A 836 -28.17 -9.05 -37.97
N ALA A 837 -26.96 -9.22 -38.51
CA ALA A 837 -26.59 -10.34 -39.38
C ALA A 837 -25.88 -11.49 -38.62
N ALA A 838 -25.54 -11.29 -37.35
CA ALA A 838 -24.92 -12.30 -36.50
C ALA A 838 -25.98 -13.34 -36.04
N PRO A 839 -25.75 -14.66 -36.24
CA PRO A 839 -26.67 -15.68 -35.77
C PRO A 839 -26.64 -15.79 -34.23
N SER A 840 -27.80 -15.58 -33.59
CA SER A 840 -27.96 -15.64 -32.14
C SER A 840 -27.78 -17.07 -31.63
N THR A 841 -26.69 -17.34 -30.91
CA THR A 841 -26.53 -18.57 -30.13
C THR A 841 -27.38 -18.49 -28.87
N LEU A 842 -28.25 -19.49 -28.70
CA LEU A 842 -29.10 -19.80 -27.54
C LEU A 842 -28.85 -19.00 -26.26
N ASP A 843 -29.82 -18.14 -25.91
CA ASP A 843 -30.13 -17.86 -24.50
C ASP A 843 -31.63 -17.59 -24.33
N SER A 844 -32.27 -18.24 -23.36
CA SER A 844 -33.74 -18.31 -23.28
C SER A 844 -34.32 -17.35 -22.23
N SER A 845 -34.49 -16.08 -22.60
CA SER A 845 -35.35 -15.14 -21.85
C SER A 845 -36.15 -14.23 -22.78
N SER A 846 -37.41 -13.97 -22.42
CA SER A 846 -38.44 -13.50 -23.36
C SER A 846 -38.52 -11.97 -23.51
N THR A 847 -37.56 -11.39 -24.24
CA THR A 847 -37.70 -10.07 -24.87
C THR A 847 -36.97 -10.07 -26.22
N ALA A 848 -37.63 -9.61 -27.29
CA ALA A 848 -36.96 -9.42 -28.58
C ALA A 848 -35.84 -8.36 -28.45
N PRO A 849 -34.67 -8.55 -29.09
CA PRO A 849 -33.57 -7.60 -28.99
C PRO A 849 -33.99 -6.24 -29.55
N MET A 850 -33.95 -5.21 -28.70
CA MET A 850 -34.44 -3.87 -29.02
C MET A 850 -33.50 -3.18 -30.03
N GLN A 851 -33.90 -3.19 -31.30
CA GLN A 851 -33.06 -2.75 -32.41
C GLN A 851 -33.03 -1.22 -32.55
N LEU A 852 -31.83 -0.67 -32.80
CA LEU A 852 -31.59 0.78 -32.97
C LEU A 852 -32.25 1.32 -34.26
N GLY A 853 -33.13 2.31 -34.16
CA GLY A 853 -33.76 2.99 -35.32
C GLY A 853 -34.69 2.11 -36.18
N LYS A 854 -35.12 2.61 -37.34
CA LYS A 854 -36.18 1.97 -38.15
C LYS A 854 -35.61 0.99 -39.18
N LYS A 855 -36.16 -0.24 -39.21
CA LYS A 855 -35.77 -1.29 -40.16
C LYS A 855 -36.04 -0.85 -41.60
N GLY A 856 -35.06 -1.03 -42.49
CA GLY A 856 -35.18 -0.68 -43.91
C GLY A 856 -34.96 0.80 -44.27
N LYS A 857 -34.58 1.66 -43.32
CA LYS A 857 -34.05 3.01 -43.57
C LYS A 857 -32.64 3.14 -43.00
N GLU A 858 -31.86 4.11 -43.49
CA GLU A 858 -30.60 4.50 -42.84
C GLU A 858 -30.88 5.01 -41.41
N PHE A 859 -29.87 4.97 -40.55
CA PHE A 859 -30.01 5.40 -39.16
C PHE A 859 -29.81 6.92 -39.04
N GLU A 860 -30.74 7.59 -38.37
CA GLU A 860 -30.63 8.97 -37.91
C GLU A 860 -30.95 8.98 -36.41
N PHE A 861 -30.32 9.89 -35.64
CA PHE A 861 -30.69 10.07 -34.22
C PHE A 861 -32.15 10.51 -34.03
N SER A 862 -32.76 11.11 -35.07
CA SER A 862 -34.19 11.48 -35.15
C SER A 862 -35.16 10.30 -34.96
N GLN A 863 -34.69 9.07 -35.15
CA GLN A 863 -35.52 7.85 -35.12
C GLN A 863 -35.61 7.19 -33.74
N LEU A 864 -34.86 7.70 -32.75
CA LEU A 864 -34.82 7.16 -31.40
C LEU A 864 -36.02 7.64 -30.56
N PRO A 865 -36.48 6.85 -29.56
CA PRO A 865 -37.45 7.32 -28.58
C PRO A 865 -36.82 8.25 -27.52
N LEU A 866 -35.48 8.31 -27.46
CA LEU A 866 -34.72 9.20 -26.59
C LEU A 866 -34.44 10.52 -27.31
N ARG A 867 -34.61 11.64 -26.59
CA ARG A 867 -34.16 12.95 -27.07
C ARG A 867 -32.64 13.04 -26.98
N VAL A 868 -31.98 12.98 -28.14
CA VAL A 868 -30.53 13.15 -28.30
C VAL A 868 -30.24 14.54 -28.85
N GLU A 869 -29.41 15.30 -28.14
CA GLU A 869 -28.86 16.60 -28.60
C GLU A 869 -27.34 16.51 -28.77
N PHE A 870 -26.77 17.36 -29.62
CA PHE A 870 -25.33 17.50 -29.79
C PHE A 870 -24.91 18.93 -29.44
N LEU A 871 -23.85 19.08 -28.65
CA LEU A 871 -23.31 20.39 -28.25
C LEU A 871 -21.79 20.42 -28.44
N GLU A 872 -21.27 21.57 -28.85
CA GLU A 872 -19.83 21.84 -28.93
C GLU A 872 -19.34 22.46 -27.62
N CYS A 873 -18.13 22.09 -27.16
CA CYS A 873 -17.58 22.64 -25.92
C CYS A 873 -16.04 22.54 -25.83
N SER A 874 -15.45 23.32 -24.94
CA SER A 874 -14.07 23.18 -24.49
C SER A 874 -13.96 23.38 -22.98
N ALA A 875 -13.65 22.30 -22.25
CA ALA A 875 -13.37 22.37 -20.82
C ALA A 875 -12.05 23.10 -20.48
N LYS A 876 -11.15 23.26 -21.45
CA LYS A 876 -9.87 23.98 -21.30
C LYS A 876 -10.01 25.47 -21.57
N GLY A 877 -10.64 25.84 -22.69
CA GLY A 877 -10.81 27.22 -23.15
C GLY A 877 -9.64 27.72 -24.02
N GLY A 878 -9.93 28.61 -24.97
CA GLY A 878 -8.99 29.03 -26.03
C GLY A 878 -7.83 29.95 -25.63
N ARG A 879 -7.49 30.07 -24.34
CA ARG A 879 -6.38 30.91 -23.82
C ARG A 879 -5.58 30.27 -22.69
N GLY A 880 -5.44 28.94 -22.70
CA GLY A 880 -4.65 28.21 -21.70
C GLY A 880 -5.26 28.30 -20.29
N ASP A 881 -4.41 28.21 -19.27
CA ASP A 881 -4.82 27.96 -17.88
C ASP A 881 -5.62 29.12 -17.25
N ALA A 882 -5.54 30.33 -17.84
CA ALA A 882 -6.34 31.50 -17.49
C ALA A 882 -7.61 31.68 -18.35
N GLY A 883 -7.91 30.71 -19.23
CA GLY A 883 -9.06 30.75 -20.13
C GLY A 883 -10.39 30.44 -19.43
N SER A 884 -11.43 31.20 -19.76
CA SER A 884 -12.81 30.78 -19.54
C SER A 884 -13.10 29.52 -20.37
N ALA A 885 -13.61 28.46 -19.74
CA ALA A 885 -14.08 27.28 -20.46
C ALA A 885 -15.32 27.65 -21.30
N ASP A 886 -15.40 27.05 -22.50
CA ASP A 886 -16.56 27.18 -23.35
C ASP A 886 -17.50 25.99 -23.10
N ILE A 887 -18.29 26.10 -22.03
CA ILE A 887 -19.22 25.06 -21.57
C ILE A 887 -20.64 25.61 -21.37
N GLN A 888 -20.90 26.86 -21.75
CA GLN A 888 -22.14 27.57 -21.46
C GLN A 888 -23.38 26.93 -22.10
N ASP A 889 -23.24 26.26 -23.24
CA ASP A 889 -24.34 25.49 -23.84
C ASP A 889 -24.64 24.20 -23.06
N LEU A 890 -23.61 23.51 -22.57
CA LEU A 890 -23.78 22.32 -21.72
C LEU A 890 -24.38 22.68 -20.36
N GLU A 891 -23.96 23.80 -19.76
CA GLU A 891 -24.57 24.36 -18.55
C GLU A 891 -26.04 24.73 -18.78
N ARG A 892 -26.35 25.43 -19.89
CA ARG A 892 -27.74 25.75 -20.28
C ARG A 892 -28.58 24.51 -20.61
N TRP A 893 -27.96 23.41 -21.06
CA TRP A 893 -28.65 22.14 -21.27
C TRP A 893 -28.93 21.42 -19.95
N LEU A 894 -27.93 21.29 -19.08
CA LEU A 894 -28.07 20.72 -17.75
C LEU A 894 -29.09 21.48 -16.90
N ALA A 895 -29.13 22.82 -16.98
CA ALA A 895 -30.10 23.66 -16.30
C ALA A 895 -31.56 23.41 -16.74
N LYS A 896 -31.81 23.01 -17.99
CA LYS A 896 -33.15 22.57 -18.46
C LYS A 896 -33.56 21.22 -17.86
N ILE A 897 -32.62 20.46 -17.29
CA ILE A 897 -32.80 19.10 -16.77
C ILE A 897 -32.52 19.05 -15.24
N ALA A 898 -32.41 20.21 -14.58
CA ALA A 898 -32.47 20.38 -13.13
C ALA A 898 -33.89 20.23 -12.57
#